data_AF-A0A1Q9E289-F1
#
_entry.id   AF-A0A1Q9E289-F1
#
_cell.length_a   1.000
_cell.length_b   1.000
_cell.length_c   1.000
_cell.angle_alpha   90.00
_cell.angle_beta   90.00
_cell.angle_gamma   90.00
#
_symmetry.space_group_name_H-M   'P 1'
#
loop_
_entity.id
_entity.type
_entity.pdbx_description
1 polymer ?
#
loop_
_entity_poly.entity_id
_entity_poly.type
_entity_poly.pdbx_seq_one_letter_code
_entity_poly.pdbx_strand_id
1 'polypeptide(L)'
;MEVGAEGGCSSERTGDADPPVKLRCESEAAEDESLKGGGRLGLVSLSSVLGALERLDDQSVSRSLKRKRCAAALLLLSVPVLSSIVAFGVQLSVAFGHSFSKLGSLFVASSLLVTLLAAHLVFRYGTAEFKKLASPRYLICILNGIIVASKHTLQALAVSRMNSSIFFIVMRFALLWMAIFDAIYSLKLPGLKAIGIVAVILFSVSITSDSLTSHEEGIEVTTEGVLLALGCALADAGSDIASDVIGSSFTTGLQGKARNCELNRYLLMQQACSIPCYLLAAASIGDLPILFRGFDATVFLLASLPLVLKIPVFQFAIFTTGAVKTNMAVSFEMGVSYVFEVCFGLARFNVSRFFAMMAFACVLLMDSLHASHLDDAAAAQHRQTLKTSPPLELGWLKDWAVASWDGRSWAMEKESLPGSTRANIIRSKRRRQASGLQSELLAISEGFSKALWLLELARGLDFPGRFCLAHAQVLLRGPVLLGRGTMQGRQHSGGHGEAGVHSPTWRPRAPGRARLRWSLTPGMLTKPSSGRRWAGSVVVLCSCRLAEAQSPGGSLPAECLEFATCSRAQGADWQGFSRQVRQAAELEQSMQHQAAMEIYHALMESHALDAGIALQCRMGAATVFYRQGRLYLHLGYPQRASNLFQLAMSMFWDASRAENGMACLQYEMWGIRWFDDFMETYLRNAANLRRNDLSMLPHLSDLQVPPNYRDPSLRIAVFSLCDYAPESPMHWLLGRSRQNREAYCSRHGYGLEWTSQRPASSKGRHPVWGQIAGPLELLGDGRYDWVLSMDCDSLFTDMTVTVDSLLYRFASRATPWGKLEIDPLVHFLISEDGRGLAGGNWIVRNSREGRAFLSEIFGSDDESQNPYMRHDLRDQFSLLWHLVRPGVSVPMPREEAVSMPQAPKSWSAIGYRELARLVPQDLLLGSYPYVSCSQPGDQAHRCFGEGPKDKDFIVSVPLLGALPAQLAQVLLDRFLLESLGSFGQPAYEQELRGMCASVDVSRCLVGESGSLAAR
;
A
#
# COMPACT_ATOMS: atom_id res chain seq x y z
N MET A 1 -14.60 -43.74 46.95
CA MET A 1 -13.57 -44.74 47.28
C MET A 1 -12.26 -43.99 47.40
N GLU A 2 -11.77 -43.92 48.63
CA GLU A 2 -10.62 -43.15 49.12
C GLU A 2 -9.27 -43.82 48.80
N VAL A 3 -8.20 -43.01 48.91
CA VAL A 3 -6.88 -43.23 49.57
C VAL A 3 -5.90 -42.28 48.84
N GLY A 4 -5.21 -41.28 49.41
CA GLY A 4 -4.89 -40.95 50.79
C GLY A 4 -3.43 -41.29 51.12
N ALA A 5 -2.49 -40.32 51.02
CA ALA A 5 -1.21 -40.34 51.75
C ALA A 5 -0.48 -38.99 51.68
N GLU A 6 -0.46 -38.29 52.81
CA GLU A 6 0.50 -37.24 53.17
C GLU A 6 1.81 -37.87 53.67
N GLY A 7 2.92 -37.14 53.56
CA GLY A 7 4.19 -37.50 54.20
C GLY A 7 5.25 -36.43 54.01
N GLY A 8 5.37 -35.53 54.99
CA GLY A 8 6.52 -34.65 55.13
C GLY A 8 7.64 -35.33 55.90
N CYS A 9 8.90 -35.06 55.54
CA CYS A 9 10.01 -35.06 56.48
C CYS A 9 11.22 -34.30 55.91
N SER A 10 11.71 -33.37 56.72
CA SER A 10 12.96 -32.63 56.62
C SER A 10 14.20 -33.52 56.73
N SER A 11 15.27 -33.22 55.99
CA SER A 11 16.64 -33.23 56.53
C SER A 11 17.62 -32.49 55.61
N GLU A 12 18.50 -31.74 56.26
CA GLU A 12 19.63 -30.96 55.78
C GLU A 12 20.53 -31.66 54.74
N ARG A 13 21.06 -30.87 53.80
CA ARG A 13 22.46 -30.99 53.37
C ARG A 13 22.98 -29.66 52.80
N THR A 14 24.00 -29.17 53.48
CA THR A 14 24.90 -28.06 53.16
C THR A 14 25.72 -28.32 51.90
N GLY A 15 25.97 -27.29 51.09
CA GLY A 15 26.96 -27.33 50.01
C GLY A 15 27.04 -26.02 49.22
N ASP A 16 27.98 -25.17 49.61
CA ASP A 16 28.78 -24.21 48.84
C ASP A 16 28.15 -23.43 47.67
N ALA A 17 28.03 -22.11 47.87
CA ALA A 17 27.87 -21.12 46.80
C ALA A 17 28.86 -19.96 46.97
N ASP A 18 29.61 -19.72 45.89
CA ASP A 18 30.60 -18.66 45.67
C ASP A 18 30.06 -17.23 45.87
N PRO A 19 30.95 -16.24 46.16
CA PRO A 19 30.54 -14.89 46.54
C PRO A 19 30.14 -14.02 45.34
N PRO A 20 29.13 -13.13 45.48
CA PRO A 20 28.77 -12.21 44.41
C PRO A 20 29.73 -11.01 44.35
N VAL A 21 30.15 -10.74 43.12
CA VAL A 21 30.95 -9.61 42.67
C VAL A 21 30.29 -8.27 43.04
N LYS A 22 31.05 -7.42 43.75
CA LYS A 22 30.73 -6.00 43.97
C LYS A 22 30.76 -5.23 42.65
N LEU A 23 29.59 -4.82 42.16
CA LEU A 23 29.48 -3.72 41.18
C LEU A 23 29.23 -2.41 41.92
N ARG A 24 30.16 -1.48 41.71
CA ARG A 24 30.24 -0.14 42.27
C ARG A 24 29.41 0.78 41.38
N CYS A 25 28.24 1.23 41.86
CA CYS A 25 27.52 2.34 41.25
C CYS A 25 27.87 3.61 42.02
N GLU A 26 28.60 4.51 41.37
CA GLU A 26 28.76 5.90 41.81
C GLU A 26 27.48 6.66 41.45
N SER A 27 26.73 7.06 42.48
CA SER A 27 25.63 8.02 42.35
C SER A 27 26.16 9.41 42.75
N GLU A 28 26.35 10.28 41.76
CA GLU A 28 26.53 11.71 42.00
C GLU A 28 25.18 12.34 42.36
N ALA A 29 25.14 12.96 43.53
CA ALA A 29 24.04 13.77 44.03
C ALA A 29 23.98 15.10 43.26
N ALA A 30 22.80 15.48 42.82
CA ALA A 30 22.46 16.87 42.47
C ALA A 30 21.20 17.26 43.25
N GLU A 31 21.33 18.38 43.96
CA GLU A 31 20.40 18.93 44.93
C GLU A 31 19.04 19.31 44.32
N ASP A 32 18.02 19.11 45.15
CA ASP A 32 16.60 19.26 44.85
C ASP A 32 16.13 20.63 45.38
N GLU A 33 15.91 21.60 44.49
CA GLU A 33 15.22 22.86 44.82
C GLU A 33 13.74 22.76 44.47
N SER A 34 12.92 22.87 45.51
CA SER A 34 11.46 22.72 45.46
C SER A 34 10.77 23.81 44.63
N LEU A 35 9.95 23.40 43.67
CA LEU A 35 8.93 24.25 43.05
C LEU A 35 7.56 23.98 43.67
N LYS A 36 7.22 24.76 44.71
CA LYS A 36 5.83 25.07 45.05
C LYS A 36 5.38 26.23 44.13
N GLY A 37 4.51 25.94 43.17
CA GLY A 37 3.90 26.96 42.31
C GLY A 37 2.55 26.50 41.78
N GLY A 38 1.49 27.01 42.39
CA GLY A 38 0.10 26.68 42.04
C GLY A 38 -0.25 27.03 40.59
N GLY A 39 -1.05 26.16 39.98
CA GLY A 39 -1.53 26.30 38.61
C GLY A 39 -2.45 27.52 38.43
N ARG A 40 -1.95 28.52 37.70
CA ARG A 40 -2.80 29.41 36.89
C ARG A 40 -2.50 29.10 35.43
N LEU A 41 -3.53 28.70 34.67
CA LEU A 41 -3.49 28.69 33.21
C LEU A 41 -3.20 30.12 32.72
N GLY A 42 -1.93 30.40 32.42
CA GLY A 42 -1.50 31.69 31.92
C GLY A 42 -1.80 31.84 30.43
N LEU A 43 -2.58 32.86 30.06
CA LEU A 43 -2.66 33.35 28.70
C LEU A 43 -1.26 33.78 28.24
N VAL A 44 -0.69 33.06 27.27
CA VAL A 44 0.58 33.41 26.64
C VAL A 44 0.39 34.69 25.84
N SER A 45 0.99 35.80 26.29
CA SER A 45 0.94 37.08 25.56
C SER A 45 1.68 36.97 24.21
N LEU A 46 1.15 37.56 23.14
CA LEU A 46 1.82 37.61 21.82
C LEU A 46 3.23 38.23 21.92
N SER A 47 3.44 39.18 22.83
CA SER A 47 4.76 39.75 23.13
C SER A 47 5.74 38.69 23.65
N SER A 48 5.25 37.70 24.40
CA SER A 48 6.05 36.55 24.85
C SER A 48 6.38 35.60 23.72
N VAL A 49 5.46 35.39 22.76
CA VAL A 49 5.71 34.60 21.55
C VAL A 49 6.78 35.28 20.68
N LEU A 50 6.61 36.56 20.36
CA LEU A 50 7.58 37.35 19.58
C LEU A 50 8.94 37.42 20.31
N GLY A 51 8.93 37.64 21.63
CA GLY A 51 10.15 37.65 22.44
C GLY A 51 10.80 36.28 22.60
N ALA A 52 10.06 35.18 22.47
CA ALA A 52 10.61 33.82 22.42
C ALA A 52 11.26 33.56 21.05
N LEU A 53 10.62 33.95 19.95
CA LEU A 53 11.17 33.86 18.60
C LEU A 53 12.47 34.65 18.43
N GLU A 54 12.55 35.86 19.00
CA GLU A 54 13.76 36.68 18.98
C GLU A 54 14.93 36.03 19.75
N ARG A 55 14.65 35.43 20.91
CA ARG A 55 15.67 34.77 21.76
C ARG A 55 16.33 33.57 21.08
N LEU A 56 15.70 33.01 20.04
CA LEU A 56 16.26 31.90 19.27
C LEU A 56 17.39 32.31 18.33
N ASP A 57 17.51 33.59 17.95
CA ASP A 57 18.54 34.04 16.99
C ASP A 57 19.82 34.62 17.65
N ASP A 58 19.72 35.13 18.89
CA ASP A 58 20.71 36.04 19.52
C ASP A 58 21.87 35.35 20.31
N GLN A 59 22.24 34.08 20.05
CA GLN A 59 23.29 33.37 20.82
C GLN A 59 24.45 32.74 20.02
N SER A 60 25.69 32.95 20.52
CA SER A 60 27.00 32.63 19.93
C SER A 60 27.41 31.13 19.98
N VAL A 61 28.55 30.80 19.37
CA VAL A 61 28.64 29.99 18.12
C VAL A 61 28.68 28.45 18.22
N SER A 62 28.82 27.77 19.38
CA SER A 62 28.95 26.28 19.37
C SER A 62 27.80 25.48 20.00
N ARG A 63 27.25 25.90 21.16
CA ARG A 63 25.98 25.31 21.70
C ARG A 63 24.75 25.76 20.91
N SER A 64 24.94 26.71 19.99
CA SER A 64 23.93 27.41 19.20
C SER A 64 23.32 26.58 18.06
N LEU A 65 24.10 25.73 17.37
CA LEU A 65 23.57 25.03 16.18
C LEU A 65 22.45 24.04 16.52
N LYS A 66 22.58 23.27 17.62
CA LYS A 66 21.53 22.37 18.09
C LYS A 66 20.27 23.14 18.50
N ARG A 67 20.43 24.25 19.23
CA ARG A 67 19.30 25.11 19.65
C ARG A 67 18.61 25.77 18.46
N LYS A 68 19.34 26.28 17.46
CA LYS A 68 18.77 26.85 16.23
C LYS A 68 18.01 25.80 15.42
N ARG A 69 18.53 24.57 15.33
CA ARG A 69 17.83 23.44 14.69
C ARG A 69 16.55 23.05 15.46
N CYS A 70 16.60 22.94 16.79
CA CYS A 70 15.41 22.69 17.60
C CYS A 70 14.37 23.81 17.49
N ALA A 71 14.81 25.06 17.44
CA ALA A 71 13.95 26.22 17.28
C ALA A 71 13.24 26.24 15.92
N ALA A 72 13.99 26.01 14.84
CA ALA A 72 13.44 25.88 13.50
C ALA A 72 12.47 24.70 13.41
N ALA A 73 12.79 23.57 14.05
CA ALA A 73 11.89 22.41 14.10
C ALA A 73 10.59 22.72 14.87
N LEU A 74 10.67 23.34 16.05
CA LEU A 74 9.50 23.75 16.82
C LEU A 74 8.62 24.74 16.04
N LEU A 75 9.25 25.69 15.36
CA LEU A 75 8.57 26.65 14.52
C LEU A 75 7.85 25.94 13.37
N LEU A 76 8.53 25.05 12.64
CA LEU A 76 7.94 24.26 11.55
C LEU A 76 6.82 23.33 12.02
N LEU A 77 6.91 22.78 13.23
CA LEU A 77 5.85 21.94 13.81
C LEU A 77 4.63 22.75 14.30
N SER A 78 4.84 24.00 14.74
CA SER A 78 3.76 24.87 15.20
C SER A 78 2.88 25.39 14.05
N VAL A 79 3.46 25.52 12.85
CA VAL A 79 2.78 26.05 11.67
C VAL A 79 1.56 25.19 11.25
N PRO A 80 1.68 23.86 11.07
CA PRO A 80 0.56 22.98 10.77
C PRO A 80 -0.58 23.09 11.76
N VAL A 81 -0.26 23.11 13.06
CA VAL A 81 -1.25 23.16 14.13
C VAL A 81 -2.02 24.48 14.07
N LEU A 82 -1.33 25.62 13.99
CA LEU A 82 -1.97 26.93 13.90
C LEU A 82 -2.80 27.09 12.63
N SER A 83 -2.32 26.55 11.50
CA SER A 83 -3.09 26.51 10.27
C SER A 83 -4.38 25.71 10.37
N SER A 84 -4.31 24.49 10.90
CA SER A 84 -5.49 23.64 11.07
C SER A 84 -6.49 24.30 12.00
N ILE A 85 -6.04 24.93 13.09
CA ILE A 85 -6.93 25.68 14.01
C ILE A 85 -7.66 26.82 13.28
N VAL A 86 -7.00 27.57 12.38
CA VAL A 86 -7.65 28.65 11.62
C VAL A 86 -8.77 28.12 10.73
N ALA A 87 -8.51 27.07 9.93
CA ALA A 87 -9.53 26.54 9.03
C ALA A 87 -10.66 25.84 9.81
N PHE A 88 -10.30 25.03 10.79
CA PHE A 88 -11.23 24.34 11.67
C PHE A 88 -12.09 25.32 12.47
N GLY A 89 -11.51 26.41 13.01
CA GLY A 89 -12.24 27.40 13.79
C GLY A 89 -13.30 28.16 12.98
N VAL A 90 -13.04 28.43 11.69
CA VAL A 90 -14.06 28.98 10.78
C VAL A 90 -15.20 27.97 10.57
N GLN A 91 -14.87 26.69 10.34
CA GLN A 91 -15.90 25.66 10.16
C GLN A 91 -16.72 25.41 11.41
N LEU A 92 -16.06 25.35 12.57
CA LEU A 92 -16.72 25.15 13.86
C LEU A 92 -17.67 26.32 14.17
N SER A 93 -17.27 27.55 13.86
CA SER A 93 -18.13 28.73 14.01
C SER A 93 -19.37 28.65 13.09
N VAL A 94 -19.21 28.15 11.86
CA VAL A 94 -20.33 27.90 10.94
C VAL A 94 -21.22 26.76 11.44
N ALA A 95 -20.63 25.67 11.95
CA ALA A 95 -21.35 24.50 12.47
C ALA A 95 -22.19 24.85 13.71
N PHE A 96 -21.74 25.79 14.54
CA PHE A 96 -22.52 26.33 15.65
C PHE A 96 -23.63 27.30 15.23
N GLY A 97 -23.87 27.48 13.92
CA GLY A 97 -24.96 28.30 13.40
C GLY A 97 -24.70 29.81 13.48
N HIS A 98 -23.47 30.25 13.77
CA HIS A 98 -23.14 31.67 13.76
C HIS A 98 -23.06 32.17 12.31
N SER A 99 -24.00 33.02 11.92
CA SER A 99 -23.90 33.79 10.69
C SER A 99 -22.99 35.00 10.92
N PHE A 100 -21.70 34.90 10.57
CA PHE A 100 -20.75 36.00 10.64
C PHE A 100 -20.08 36.27 9.29
N SER A 101 -19.66 37.51 9.06
CA SER A 101 -18.83 37.81 7.88
C SER A 101 -17.43 37.26 8.09
N LYS A 102 -17.04 36.31 7.24
CA LYS A 102 -15.72 35.69 7.25
C LYS A 102 -14.61 36.72 7.00
N LEU A 103 -14.90 37.72 6.15
CA LEU A 103 -13.98 38.83 5.89
C LEU A 103 -13.87 39.79 7.08
N GLY A 104 -14.92 39.92 7.90
CA GLY A 104 -14.85 40.63 9.17
C GLY A 104 -13.80 40.04 10.10
N SER A 105 -13.73 38.71 10.20
CA SER A 105 -12.72 38.03 11.02
C SER A 105 -11.28 38.29 10.56
N LEU A 106 -11.05 38.38 9.24
CA LEU A 106 -9.77 38.72 8.62
C LEU A 106 -9.39 40.19 8.88
N PHE A 107 -10.35 41.11 8.72
CA PHE A 107 -10.16 42.53 9.01
C PHE A 107 -9.76 42.76 10.47
N VAL A 108 -10.47 42.13 11.41
CA VAL A 108 -10.18 42.23 12.85
C VAL A 108 -8.81 41.66 13.17
N ALA A 109 -8.49 40.46 12.65
CA ALA A 109 -7.20 39.81 12.88
C ALA A 109 -6.02 40.67 12.37
N SER A 110 -6.09 41.16 11.12
CA SER A 110 -5.02 41.99 10.56
C SER A 110 -4.93 43.37 11.22
N SER A 111 -6.04 43.98 11.61
CA SER A 111 -6.02 45.25 12.35
C SER A 111 -5.34 45.09 13.71
N LEU A 112 -5.71 44.05 14.45
CA LEU A 112 -5.09 43.72 15.74
C LEU A 112 -3.60 43.41 15.57
N LEU A 113 -3.23 42.62 14.55
CA LEU A 113 -1.85 42.27 14.29
C LEU A 113 -0.99 43.50 13.92
N VAL A 114 -1.52 44.42 13.10
CA VAL A 114 -0.86 45.70 12.79
C VAL A 114 -0.63 46.52 14.06
N THR A 115 -1.64 46.64 14.93
CA THR A 115 -1.49 47.35 16.21
C THR A 115 -0.43 46.71 17.09
N LEU A 116 -0.43 45.38 17.21
CA LEU A 116 0.53 44.65 18.05
C LEU A 116 1.96 44.73 17.49
N LEU A 117 2.15 44.59 16.17
CA LEU A 117 3.46 44.73 15.53
C LEU A 117 3.97 46.17 15.60
N ALA A 118 3.11 47.18 15.45
CA ALA A 118 3.48 48.58 15.61
C ALA A 118 3.90 48.88 17.04
N ALA A 119 3.12 48.43 18.02
CA ALA A 119 3.45 48.56 19.44
C ALA A 119 4.78 47.85 19.76
N HIS A 120 4.95 46.59 19.32
CA HIS A 120 6.20 45.85 19.51
C HIS A 120 7.39 46.57 18.89
N LEU A 121 7.25 47.07 17.66
CA LEU A 121 8.30 47.81 16.96
C LEU A 121 8.71 49.08 17.72
N VAL A 122 7.72 49.85 18.19
CA VAL A 122 7.95 51.10 18.94
C VAL A 122 8.56 50.83 20.32
N PHE A 123 7.99 49.90 21.09
CA PHE A 123 8.47 49.59 22.45
C PHE A 123 9.84 48.92 22.45
N ARG A 124 10.11 48.04 21.48
CA ARG A 124 11.35 47.24 21.46
C ARG A 124 12.51 47.91 20.73
N TYR A 125 12.23 48.63 19.64
CA TYR A 125 13.25 49.18 18.75
C TYR A 125 13.21 50.72 18.64
N GLY A 126 12.22 51.37 19.26
CA GLY A 126 12.08 52.81 19.29
C GLY A 126 11.28 53.40 18.12
N THR A 127 10.79 54.62 18.30
CA THR A 127 9.96 55.33 17.30
C THR A 127 10.72 55.69 16.01
N ALA A 128 12.06 55.77 16.08
CA ALA A 128 12.90 56.01 14.92
C ALA A 128 12.80 54.87 13.88
N GLU A 129 12.73 53.61 14.33
CA GLU A 129 12.56 52.47 13.44
C GLU A 129 11.16 52.44 12.81
N PHE A 130 10.12 52.81 13.57
CA PHE A 130 8.76 52.95 13.03
C PHE A 130 8.69 53.99 11.89
N LYS A 131 9.36 55.15 12.05
CA LYS A 131 9.40 56.19 11.00
C LYS A 131 10.04 55.69 9.70
N LYS A 132 10.93 54.69 9.74
CA LYS A 132 11.54 54.11 8.54
C LYS A 132 10.54 53.36 7.66
N LEU A 133 9.34 53.03 8.13
CA LEU A 133 8.27 52.43 7.31
C LEU A 133 7.85 53.32 6.14
N ALA A 134 8.02 54.64 6.26
CA ALA A 134 7.78 55.59 5.17
C ALA A 134 8.81 55.51 4.03
N SER A 135 9.86 54.68 4.18
CA SER A 135 10.87 54.50 3.14
C SER A 135 10.26 53.87 1.88
N PRO A 136 10.57 54.38 0.67
CA PRO A 136 10.09 53.82 -0.60
C PRO A 136 10.42 52.34 -0.79
N ARG A 137 11.45 51.83 -0.11
CA ARG A 137 11.81 50.40 -0.17
C ARG A 137 10.68 49.48 0.26
N TYR A 138 9.77 49.94 1.12
CA TYR A 138 8.63 49.16 1.59
C TYR A 138 7.43 49.20 0.63
N LEU A 139 7.48 49.95 -0.48
CA LEU A 139 6.42 49.93 -1.49
C LEU A 139 6.23 48.54 -2.11
N ILE A 140 7.29 47.73 -2.20
CA ILE A 140 7.20 46.35 -2.67
C ILE A 140 6.36 45.46 -1.74
N CYS A 141 6.24 45.83 -0.45
CA CYS A 141 5.41 45.12 0.51
C CYS A 141 3.91 45.35 0.26
N ILE A 142 3.54 46.41 -0.48
CA ILE A 142 2.15 46.66 -0.89
C ILE A 142 1.68 45.54 -1.83
N LEU A 143 2.49 45.22 -2.84
CA LEU A 143 2.19 44.15 -3.78
C LEU A 143 2.05 42.81 -3.06
N ASN A 144 2.98 42.48 -2.15
CA ASN A 144 2.84 41.25 -1.37
C ASN A 144 1.62 41.28 -0.45
N GLY A 145 1.32 42.41 0.20
CA GLY A 145 0.12 42.58 1.03
C GLY A 145 -1.18 42.33 0.26
N ILE A 146 -1.26 42.75 -1.00
CA ILE A 146 -2.42 42.47 -1.88
C ILE A 146 -2.54 40.96 -2.14
N ILE A 147 -1.43 40.28 -2.45
CA ILE A 147 -1.42 38.83 -2.70
C ILE A 147 -1.82 38.07 -1.43
N VAL A 148 -1.31 38.49 -0.27
CA VAL A 148 -1.63 37.91 1.06
C VAL A 148 -3.10 38.08 1.39
N ALA A 149 -3.66 39.26 1.16
CA ALA A 149 -5.08 39.49 1.38
C ALA A 149 -5.95 38.65 0.44
N SER A 150 -5.52 38.48 -0.82
CA SER A 150 -6.19 37.63 -1.80
C SER A 150 -6.17 36.17 -1.35
N LYS A 151 -5.00 35.65 -0.94
CA LYS A 151 -4.82 34.31 -0.35
C LYS A 151 -5.81 34.08 0.81
N HIS A 152 -5.81 34.94 1.81
CA HIS A 152 -6.67 34.74 2.99
C HIS A 152 -8.16 34.90 2.68
N THR A 153 -8.52 35.79 1.76
CA THR A 153 -9.90 35.94 1.28
C THR A 153 -10.37 34.67 0.58
N LEU A 154 -9.57 34.14 -0.36
CA LEU A 154 -9.89 32.92 -1.09
C LEU A 154 -9.94 31.70 -0.15
N GLN A 155 -9.05 31.61 0.83
CA GLN A 155 -9.09 30.59 1.88
C GLN A 155 -10.40 30.64 2.66
N ALA A 156 -10.79 31.81 3.16
CA ALA A 156 -12.00 31.98 3.96
C ALA A 156 -13.27 31.64 3.16
N LEU A 157 -13.31 32.01 1.88
CA LEU A 157 -14.40 31.64 0.98
C LEU A 157 -14.41 30.14 0.67
N ALA A 158 -13.25 29.53 0.35
CA ALA A 158 -13.14 28.12 0.02
C ALA A 158 -13.56 27.20 1.19
N VAL A 159 -13.02 27.43 2.40
CA VAL A 159 -13.33 26.64 3.61
C VAL A 159 -14.81 26.71 3.99
N SER A 160 -15.53 27.72 3.50
CA SER A 160 -16.97 27.82 3.71
C SER A 160 -17.83 27.08 2.70
N ARG A 161 -17.21 26.52 1.66
CA ARG A 161 -17.86 25.80 0.56
C ARG A 161 -17.36 24.35 0.44
N MET A 162 -16.49 23.90 1.34
CA MET A 162 -15.97 22.53 1.41
C MET A 162 -15.40 22.21 2.81
N ASN A 163 -15.11 20.93 3.07
CA ASN A 163 -14.42 20.48 4.28
C ASN A 163 -12.98 21.01 4.39
N SER A 164 -12.48 21.25 5.61
CA SER A 164 -11.16 21.85 5.81
C SER A 164 -10.06 20.87 5.45
N SER A 165 -10.24 19.58 5.72
CA SER A 165 -9.37 18.50 5.27
C SER A 165 -9.23 18.48 3.73
N ILE A 166 -10.35 18.55 3.00
CA ILE A 166 -10.37 18.59 1.52
C ILE A 166 -9.74 19.88 1.01
N PHE A 167 -10.02 21.02 1.63
CA PHE A 167 -9.37 22.29 1.32
C PHE A 167 -7.84 22.16 1.41
N PHE A 168 -7.31 21.57 2.47
CA PHE A 168 -5.87 21.41 2.65
C PHE A 168 -5.23 20.40 1.69
N ILE A 169 -6.00 19.43 1.19
CA ILE A 169 -5.60 18.56 0.06
C ILE A 169 -5.41 19.40 -1.20
N VAL A 170 -6.39 20.21 -1.58
CA VAL A 170 -6.30 21.07 -2.76
C VAL A 170 -5.19 22.12 -2.59
N MET A 171 -4.96 22.63 -1.37
CA MET A 171 -3.88 23.57 -1.10
C MET A 171 -2.48 23.00 -1.38
N ARG A 172 -2.29 21.68 -1.47
CA ARG A 172 -0.99 21.10 -1.85
C ARG A 172 -0.55 21.48 -3.27
N PHE A 173 -1.47 21.94 -4.13
CA PHE A 173 -1.11 22.54 -5.41
C PHE A 173 -0.24 23.80 -5.26
N ALA A 174 -0.15 24.42 -4.08
CA ALA A 174 0.79 25.50 -3.82
C ALA A 174 2.25 25.05 -4.02
N LEU A 175 2.59 23.77 -3.71
CA LEU A 175 3.92 23.21 -3.97
C LEU A 175 4.26 23.16 -5.47
N LEU A 176 3.27 22.87 -6.31
CA LEU A 176 3.43 22.94 -7.77
C LEU A 176 3.75 24.36 -8.21
N TRP A 177 2.94 25.32 -7.77
CA TRP A 177 3.10 26.72 -8.14
C TRP A 177 4.42 27.29 -7.63
N MET A 178 4.85 26.91 -6.42
CA MET A 178 6.17 27.30 -5.93
C MET A 178 7.30 26.72 -6.76
N ALA A 179 7.21 25.46 -7.19
CA ALA A 179 8.21 24.87 -8.07
C ALA A 179 8.27 25.60 -9.41
N ILE A 180 7.12 25.99 -9.96
CA ILE A 180 7.03 26.77 -11.20
C ILE A 180 7.67 28.16 -11.00
N PHE A 181 7.32 28.86 -9.92
CA PHE A 181 7.87 30.18 -9.63
C PHE A 181 9.37 30.14 -9.33
N ASP A 182 9.84 29.13 -8.58
CA ASP A 182 11.28 28.91 -8.34
C ASP A 182 12.01 28.57 -9.64
N ALA A 183 11.40 27.79 -10.55
CA ALA A 183 11.97 27.51 -11.85
C ALA A 183 12.06 28.77 -12.74
N ILE A 184 11.02 29.60 -12.73
CA ILE A 184 10.98 30.88 -13.45
C ILE A 184 12.04 31.83 -12.89
N TYR A 185 12.16 31.91 -11.56
CA TYR A 185 13.09 32.81 -10.89
C TYR A 185 14.56 32.36 -11.04
N SER A 186 14.83 31.06 -10.88
CA SER A 186 16.17 30.48 -10.94
C SER A 186 16.65 30.13 -12.36
N LEU A 187 15.75 30.18 -13.35
CA LEU A 187 15.97 29.70 -14.73
C LEU A 187 16.48 28.25 -14.80
N LYS A 188 16.19 27.44 -13.77
CA LYS A 188 16.57 26.03 -13.69
C LYS A 188 15.35 25.19 -13.42
N LEU A 189 15.21 24.07 -14.15
CA LEU A 189 14.16 23.11 -13.85
C LEU A 189 14.41 22.51 -12.45
N PRO A 190 13.36 22.38 -11.62
CA PRO A 190 13.47 21.68 -10.36
C PRO A 190 13.85 20.24 -10.69
N GLY A 191 15.01 19.78 -10.19
CA GLY A 191 15.51 18.43 -10.45
C GLY A 191 14.65 17.35 -9.78
N LEU A 192 15.25 16.49 -8.96
CA LEU A 192 14.53 15.43 -8.25
C LEU A 192 13.34 15.92 -7.40
N LYS A 193 13.36 17.18 -6.95
CA LYS A 193 12.24 17.85 -6.25
C LYS A 193 10.94 17.85 -7.08
N ALA A 194 11.02 17.83 -8.41
CA ALA A 194 9.85 17.75 -9.28
C ALA A 194 9.10 16.42 -9.12
N ILE A 195 9.80 15.31 -8.85
CA ILE A 195 9.17 13.99 -8.71
C ILE A 195 8.31 13.94 -7.45
N GLY A 196 8.85 14.41 -6.31
CA GLY A 196 8.10 14.51 -5.06
C GLY A 196 6.86 15.40 -5.21
N ILE A 197 6.99 16.53 -5.89
CA ILE A 197 5.89 17.47 -6.13
C ILE A 197 4.83 16.86 -7.06
N VAL A 198 5.21 16.13 -8.10
CA VAL A 198 4.27 15.42 -8.98
C VAL A 198 3.53 14.32 -8.22
N ALA A 199 4.22 13.52 -7.41
CA ALA A 199 3.58 12.50 -6.58
C ALA A 199 2.55 13.12 -5.62
N VAL A 200 2.88 14.27 -5.03
CA VAL A 200 1.97 15.04 -4.17
C VAL A 200 0.71 15.48 -4.90
N ILE A 201 0.86 15.99 -6.12
CA ILE A 201 -0.28 16.46 -6.91
C ILE A 201 -1.16 15.28 -7.31
N LEU A 202 -0.57 14.19 -7.81
CA LEU A 202 -1.33 13.00 -8.23
C LEU A 202 -2.13 12.41 -7.07
N PHE A 203 -1.51 12.35 -5.88
CA PHE A 203 -2.19 11.93 -4.67
C PHE A 203 -3.33 12.88 -4.28
N SER A 204 -3.09 14.18 -4.33
CA SER A 204 -4.11 15.20 -4.03
C SER A 204 -5.28 15.16 -5.00
N VAL A 205 -5.02 14.95 -6.30
CA VAL A 205 -6.03 14.75 -7.34
C VAL A 205 -6.83 13.49 -7.09
N SER A 206 -6.16 12.37 -6.76
CA SER A 206 -6.83 11.10 -6.48
C SER A 206 -7.81 11.21 -5.32
N ILE A 207 -7.39 11.79 -4.18
CA ILE A 207 -8.27 11.93 -3.01
C ILE A 207 -9.39 12.93 -3.28
N THR A 208 -9.10 14.05 -3.96
CA THR A 208 -10.13 15.04 -4.30
C THR A 208 -11.16 14.44 -5.26
N SER A 209 -10.72 13.64 -6.23
CA SER A 209 -11.59 12.93 -7.17
C SER A 209 -12.48 11.92 -6.44
N ASP A 210 -11.89 11.11 -5.55
CA ASP A 210 -12.64 10.13 -4.76
C ASP A 210 -13.69 10.82 -3.89
N SER A 211 -13.30 11.91 -3.22
CA SER A 211 -14.20 12.72 -2.37
C SER A 211 -15.32 13.40 -3.16
N LEU A 212 -15.07 13.79 -4.42
CA LEU A 212 -16.10 14.35 -5.31
C LEU A 212 -17.09 13.28 -5.79
N THR A 213 -16.65 12.02 -5.89
CA THR A 213 -17.51 10.90 -6.31
C THR A 213 -18.26 10.25 -5.16
N SER A 214 -17.72 10.30 -3.94
CA SER A 214 -18.40 9.78 -2.75
C SER A 214 -19.42 10.81 -2.26
N HIS A 215 -20.69 10.59 -2.56
CA HIS A 215 -21.81 11.30 -1.91
C HIS A 215 -21.97 10.86 -0.44
N GLU A 216 -20.91 10.99 0.38
CA GLU A 216 -21.04 10.78 1.82
C GLU A 216 -21.81 11.96 2.44
N GLU A 217 -22.86 11.62 3.17
CA GLU A 217 -23.82 12.54 3.78
C GLU A 217 -23.13 13.58 4.68
N GLY A 218 -23.17 14.86 4.31
CA GLY A 218 -22.87 15.94 5.25
C GLY A 218 -22.46 17.27 4.63
N ILE A 219 -21.48 17.29 3.71
CA ILE A 219 -20.96 18.54 3.12
C ILE A 219 -20.60 18.28 1.66
N GLU A 220 -21.38 18.84 0.74
CA GLU A 220 -21.11 18.76 -0.70
C GLU A 220 -19.84 19.54 -1.04
N VAL A 221 -18.85 18.86 -1.61
CA VAL A 221 -17.69 19.52 -2.23
C VAL A 221 -18.18 20.21 -3.49
N THR A 222 -18.35 21.54 -3.41
CA THR A 222 -18.79 22.32 -4.57
C THR A 222 -17.61 22.61 -5.52
N THR A 223 -17.87 22.61 -6.82
CA THR A 223 -16.89 23.02 -7.84
C THR A 223 -16.36 24.44 -7.57
N GLU A 224 -17.23 25.34 -7.10
CA GLU A 224 -16.85 26.70 -6.69
C GLU A 224 -15.81 26.67 -5.56
N GLY A 225 -16.02 25.83 -4.54
CA GLY A 225 -15.04 25.62 -3.48
C GLY A 225 -13.68 25.20 -4.04
N VAL A 226 -13.66 24.19 -4.93
CA VAL A 226 -12.40 23.66 -5.50
C VAL A 226 -11.65 24.75 -6.28
N LEU A 227 -12.36 25.56 -7.07
CA LEU A 227 -11.77 26.68 -7.80
C LEU A 227 -11.22 27.77 -6.87
N LEU A 228 -11.94 28.11 -5.80
CA LEU A 228 -11.47 29.04 -4.77
C LEU A 228 -10.22 28.50 -4.06
N ALA A 229 -10.18 27.20 -3.76
CA ALA A 229 -9.02 26.56 -3.13
C ALA A 229 -7.79 26.54 -4.07
N LEU A 230 -7.98 26.27 -5.37
CA LEU A 230 -6.89 26.35 -6.36
C LEU A 230 -6.37 27.78 -6.54
N GLY A 231 -7.27 28.77 -6.58
CA GLY A 231 -6.90 30.17 -6.59
C GLY A 231 -6.14 30.58 -5.33
N CYS A 232 -6.58 30.07 -4.17
CA CYS A 232 -5.88 30.24 -2.90
C CYS A 232 -4.48 29.64 -2.95
N ALA A 233 -4.32 28.40 -3.45
CA ALA A 233 -3.03 27.73 -3.57
C ALA A 233 -2.03 28.49 -4.47
N LEU A 234 -2.51 29.13 -5.54
CA LEU A 234 -1.70 29.99 -6.39
C LEU A 234 -1.26 31.27 -5.66
N ALA A 235 -2.19 31.95 -4.99
CA ALA A 235 -1.89 33.17 -4.22
C ALA A 235 -0.97 32.87 -3.03
N ASP A 236 -1.12 31.71 -2.40
CA ASP A 236 -0.28 31.16 -1.34
C ASP A 236 1.18 31.01 -1.80
N ALA A 237 1.39 30.24 -2.87
CA ALA A 237 2.71 30.06 -3.48
C ALA A 237 3.38 31.37 -3.89
N GLY A 238 2.60 32.27 -4.51
CA GLY A 238 3.11 33.58 -4.96
C GLY A 238 3.51 34.47 -3.78
N SER A 239 2.68 34.52 -2.73
CA SER A 239 2.96 35.30 -1.53
C SER A 239 4.18 34.77 -0.79
N ASP A 240 4.32 33.45 -0.67
CA ASP A 240 5.38 32.86 0.14
C ASP A 240 6.75 33.04 -0.51
N ILE A 241 6.84 32.88 -1.84
CA ILE A 241 8.06 33.18 -2.60
C ILE A 241 8.37 34.67 -2.59
N ALA A 242 7.37 35.54 -2.78
CA ALA A 242 7.58 36.97 -2.67
C ALA A 242 8.09 37.35 -1.27
N SER A 243 7.57 36.71 -0.22
CA SER A 243 8.02 36.92 1.15
C SER A 243 9.47 36.49 1.33
N ASP A 244 9.84 35.30 0.89
CA ASP A 244 11.21 34.79 0.97
C ASP A 244 12.21 35.68 0.21
N VAL A 245 11.88 36.12 -1.01
CA VAL A 245 12.73 37.00 -1.82
C VAL A 245 12.86 38.40 -1.20
N ILE A 246 11.75 39.02 -0.79
CA ILE A 246 11.79 40.37 -0.20
C ILE A 246 12.51 40.35 1.15
N GLY A 247 12.23 39.37 2.01
CA GLY A 247 12.89 39.32 3.32
C GLY A 247 14.35 38.92 3.25
N SER A 248 14.73 38.03 2.33
CA SER A 248 16.14 37.73 2.12
C SER A 248 16.88 38.96 1.62
N SER A 249 16.31 39.72 0.68
CA SER A 249 16.83 41.02 0.25
C SER A 249 16.96 42.02 1.40
N PHE A 250 15.93 42.16 2.24
CA PHE A 250 15.96 43.11 3.37
C PHE A 250 16.89 42.70 4.50
N THR A 251 17.08 41.40 4.72
CA THR A 251 17.88 40.88 5.84
C THR A 251 19.31 40.52 5.46
N THR A 252 19.68 40.57 4.18
CA THR A 252 21.05 40.29 3.72
C THR A 252 22.05 41.22 4.43
N GLY A 253 23.01 40.63 5.14
CA GLY A 253 24.02 41.37 5.90
C GLY A 253 23.59 41.85 7.30
N LEU A 254 22.33 41.65 7.70
CA LEU A 254 21.85 41.96 9.04
C LEU A 254 21.90 40.72 9.94
N GLN A 255 22.29 40.91 11.21
CA GLN A 255 22.31 39.85 12.23
C GLN A 255 21.60 40.29 13.51
N GLY A 256 21.14 39.30 14.29
CA GLY A 256 20.55 39.50 15.62
C GLY A 256 19.39 40.50 15.62
N LYS A 257 19.44 41.46 16.54
CA LYS A 257 18.38 42.46 16.73
C LYS A 257 18.04 43.28 15.48
N ALA A 258 19.04 43.62 14.65
CA ALA A 258 18.80 44.40 13.43
C ALA A 258 17.96 43.63 12.40
N ARG A 259 18.23 42.32 12.26
CA ARG A 259 17.45 41.42 11.41
C ARG A 259 16.00 41.31 11.88
N ASN A 260 15.79 41.11 13.19
CA ASN A 260 14.45 41.01 13.77
C ASN A 260 13.66 42.33 13.66
N CYS A 261 14.33 43.48 13.78
CA CYS A 261 13.72 44.80 13.56
C CYS A 261 13.25 44.99 12.11
N GLU A 262 14.08 44.62 11.14
CA GLU A 262 13.74 44.68 9.72
C GLU A 262 12.56 43.76 9.39
N LEU A 263 12.54 42.57 9.99
CA LEU A 263 11.44 41.62 9.84
C LEU A 263 10.11 42.15 10.35
N ASN A 264 10.11 42.74 11.55
CA ASN A 264 8.91 43.35 12.13
C ASN A 264 8.36 44.48 11.25
N ARG A 265 9.23 45.29 10.64
CA ARG A 265 8.83 46.35 9.71
C ARG A 265 8.19 45.80 8.44
N TYR A 266 8.79 44.76 7.88
CA TYR A 266 8.24 44.05 6.74
C TYR A 266 6.83 43.49 7.02
N LEU A 267 6.67 42.75 8.13
CA LEU A 267 5.39 42.15 8.52
C LEU A 267 4.32 43.20 8.78
N LEU A 268 4.69 44.27 9.48
CA LEU A 268 3.80 45.39 9.77
C LEU A 268 3.29 46.03 8.47
N MET A 269 4.18 46.28 7.50
CA MET A 269 3.78 46.87 6.22
C MET A 269 2.90 45.92 5.40
N GLN A 270 3.27 44.64 5.28
CA GLN A 270 2.49 43.63 4.58
C GLN A 270 1.06 43.52 5.12
N GLN A 271 0.90 43.50 6.44
CA GLN A 271 -0.41 43.41 7.09
C GLN A 271 -1.20 44.73 6.98
N ALA A 272 -0.55 45.88 7.11
CA ALA A 272 -1.20 47.17 6.91
C ALA A 272 -1.78 47.31 5.50
N CYS A 273 -1.06 46.83 4.48
CA CYS A 273 -1.53 46.82 3.09
C CYS A 273 -2.61 45.78 2.80
N SER A 274 -2.76 44.76 3.64
CA SER A 274 -3.80 43.73 3.49
C SER A 274 -5.19 44.23 3.91
N ILE A 275 -5.26 45.15 4.88
CA ILE A 275 -6.53 45.64 5.46
C ILE A 275 -7.46 46.28 4.40
N PRO A 276 -7.01 47.22 3.53
CA PRO A 276 -7.88 47.79 2.50
C PRO A 276 -8.39 46.74 1.51
N CYS A 277 -7.59 45.70 1.25
CA CYS A 277 -7.97 44.62 0.34
C CYS A 277 -9.12 43.78 0.91
N TYR A 278 -9.12 43.50 2.22
CA TYR A 278 -10.26 42.82 2.86
C TYR A 278 -11.55 43.65 2.81
N LEU A 279 -11.45 44.97 2.98
CA LEU A 279 -12.61 45.87 2.86
C LEU A 279 -13.14 45.90 1.41
N LEU A 280 -12.25 45.95 0.42
CA LEU A 280 -12.62 45.89 -0.99
C LEU A 280 -13.24 44.54 -1.36
N ALA A 281 -12.70 43.43 -0.85
CA ALA A 281 -13.29 42.12 -1.02
C ALA A 281 -14.66 42.01 -0.34
N ALA A 282 -14.82 42.59 0.85
CA ALA A 282 -16.11 42.61 1.54
C ALA A 282 -17.13 43.45 0.80
N ALA A 283 -16.70 44.57 0.22
CA ALA A 283 -17.56 45.39 -0.64
C ALA A 283 -17.96 44.64 -1.92
N SER A 284 -17.04 43.91 -2.56
CA SER A 284 -17.30 43.22 -3.83
C SER A 284 -18.26 42.03 -3.69
N ILE A 285 -18.28 41.36 -2.54
CA ILE A 285 -19.23 40.26 -2.27
C ILE A 285 -20.51 40.71 -1.53
N GLY A 286 -20.65 42.01 -1.25
CA GLY A 286 -21.82 42.56 -0.56
C GLY A 286 -21.85 42.37 0.96
N ASP A 287 -20.73 41.94 1.55
CA ASP A 287 -20.57 41.68 3.00
C ASP A 287 -20.32 42.96 3.82
N LEU A 288 -19.99 44.08 3.19
CA LEU A 288 -19.59 45.31 3.90
C LEU A 288 -20.63 45.79 4.96
N PRO A 289 -21.96 45.80 4.70
CA PRO A 289 -22.96 46.20 5.70
C PRO A 289 -23.08 45.23 6.88
N ILE A 290 -22.59 44.00 6.73
CA ILE A 290 -22.68 42.92 7.72
C ILE A 290 -21.30 42.51 8.25
N LEU A 291 -20.27 43.33 8.03
CA LEU A 291 -18.87 43.00 8.35
C LEU A 291 -18.68 42.58 9.81
N PHE A 292 -19.42 43.19 10.74
CA PHE A 292 -19.39 42.86 12.17
C PHE A 292 -20.67 42.16 12.66
N ARG A 293 -21.61 41.84 11.77
CA ARG A 293 -22.83 41.14 12.15
C ARG A 293 -22.47 39.71 12.56
N GLY A 294 -22.91 39.30 13.75
CA GLY A 294 -22.60 37.98 14.31
C GLY A 294 -21.17 37.82 14.80
N PHE A 295 -20.38 38.91 14.88
CA PHE A 295 -19.04 38.87 15.45
C PHE A 295 -19.14 38.93 16.99
N ASP A 296 -18.88 37.80 17.64
CA ASP A 296 -18.88 37.66 19.09
C ASP A 296 -17.52 37.15 19.61
N ALA A 297 -17.42 36.92 20.92
CA ALA A 297 -16.20 36.40 21.54
C ALA A 297 -15.82 35.01 21.00
N THR A 298 -16.80 34.19 20.62
CA THR A 298 -16.58 32.85 20.07
C THR A 298 -15.95 32.95 18.68
N VAL A 299 -16.50 33.78 17.78
CA VAL A 299 -15.93 34.05 16.46
C VAL A 299 -14.54 34.67 16.58
N PHE A 300 -14.32 35.58 17.53
CA PHE A 300 -12.99 36.13 17.78
C PHE A 300 -11.99 35.04 18.20
N LEU A 301 -12.35 34.18 19.16
CA LEU A 301 -11.47 33.13 19.68
C LEU A 301 -11.21 32.01 18.66
N LEU A 302 -12.21 31.64 17.85
CA LEU A 302 -12.11 30.54 16.89
C LEU A 302 -11.59 30.97 15.52
N ALA A 303 -11.93 32.16 15.02
CA ALA A 303 -11.55 32.60 13.68
C ALA A 303 -10.42 33.65 13.69
N SER A 304 -10.53 34.71 14.50
CA SER A 304 -9.60 35.85 14.45
C SER A 304 -8.29 35.61 15.22
N LEU A 305 -8.35 35.12 16.45
CA LEU A 305 -7.17 34.92 17.30
C LEU A 305 -6.16 33.93 16.70
N PRO A 306 -6.57 32.77 16.13
CA PRO A 306 -5.64 31.84 15.50
C PRO A 306 -4.92 32.47 14.31
N LEU A 307 -5.56 33.37 13.56
CA LEU A 307 -4.90 34.11 12.46
C LEU A 307 -3.83 35.06 12.98
N VAL A 308 -4.11 35.78 14.08
CA VAL A 308 -3.14 36.70 14.72
C VAL A 308 -1.89 35.94 15.17
N LEU A 309 -2.03 34.70 15.63
CA LEU A 309 -0.93 33.83 16.04
C LEU A 309 -0.22 33.18 14.85
N LYS A 310 -0.98 32.69 13.87
CA LYS A 310 -0.48 31.97 12.69
C LYS A 310 0.42 32.85 11.83
N ILE A 311 -0.04 34.06 11.47
CA ILE A 311 0.63 34.87 10.45
C ILE A 311 2.10 35.18 10.81
N PRO A 312 2.43 35.67 12.03
CA PRO A 312 3.82 35.95 12.38
C PRO A 312 4.69 34.68 12.46
N VAL A 313 4.14 33.59 13.00
CA VAL A 313 4.86 32.30 13.13
C VAL A 313 5.19 31.73 11.76
N PHE A 314 4.22 31.72 10.86
CA PHE A 314 4.37 31.23 9.49
C PHE A 314 5.40 32.06 8.71
N GLN A 315 5.30 33.39 8.77
CA GLN A 315 6.24 34.25 8.08
C GLN A 315 7.65 34.14 8.66
N PHE A 316 7.80 34.05 9.99
CA PHE A 316 9.08 33.79 10.62
C PHE A 316 9.67 32.44 10.15
N ALA A 317 8.84 31.42 9.91
CA ALA A 317 9.29 30.15 9.35
C ALA A 317 9.82 30.29 7.92
N ILE A 318 9.15 31.08 7.08
CA ILE A 318 9.65 31.40 5.74
C ILE A 318 11.02 32.09 5.83
N PHE A 319 11.18 33.10 6.68
CA PHE A 319 12.43 33.85 6.78
C PHE A 319 13.60 33.06 7.37
N THR A 320 13.30 32.05 8.19
CA THR A 320 14.34 31.25 8.85
C THR A 320 14.70 30.00 8.06
N THR A 321 13.74 29.40 7.35
CA THR A 321 13.91 28.09 6.71
C THR A 321 13.69 28.10 5.18
N GLY A 322 13.11 29.17 4.63
CA GLY A 322 12.74 29.31 3.23
C GLY A 322 11.28 28.94 2.95
N ALA A 323 10.72 29.47 1.87
CA ALA A 323 9.31 29.27 1.49
C ALA A 323 8.97 27.79 1.25
N VAL A 324 9.84 27.09 0.51
CA VAL A 324 9.61 25.69 0.11
C VAL A 324 9.60 24.75 1.32
N LYS A 325 10.58 24.89 2.24
CA LYS A 325 10.68 24.05 3.43
C LYS A 325 9.51 24.30 4.39
N THR A 326 9.12 25.56 4.55
CA THR A 326 7.95 25.93 5.36
C THR A 326 6.69 25.28 4.79
N ASN A 327 6.46 25.37 3.47
CA ASN A 327 5.28 24.77 2.84
C ASN A 327 5.28 23.24 2.83
N MET A 328 6.45 22.61 2.77
CA MET A 328 6.56 21.17 3.00
C MET A 328 6.07 20.82 4.41
N ALA A 329 6.54 21.53 5.44
CA ALA A 329 6.08 21.31 6.81
C ALA A 329 4.57 21.60 6.98
N VAL A 330 4.05 22.64 6.32
CA VAL A 330 2.62 22.98 6.31
C VAL A 330 1.75 21.83 5.79
N SER A 331 2.28 20.90 5.01
CA SER A 331 1.51 19.76 4.51
C SER A 331 1.01 18.81 5.59
N PHE A 332 1.60 18.85 6.79
CA PHE A 332 1.09 18.16 7.97
C PHE A 332 -0.26 18.71 8.47
N GLU A 333 -0.65 19.93 8.06
CA GLU A 333 -1.90 20.55 8.49
C GLU A 333 -3.13 19.76 8.02
N MET A 334 -3.00 18.99 6.94
CA MET A 334 -4.05 18.12 6.44
C MET A 334 -4.41 17.06 7.49
N GLY A 335 -3.40 16.33 7.99
CA GLY A 335 -3.54 15.31 9.03
C GLY A 335 -4.10 15.89 10.33
N VAL A 336 -3.55 17.02 10.78
CA VAL A 336 -4.02 17.70 12.00
C VAL A 336 -5.45 18.22 11.86
N SER A 337 -5.82 18.77 10.70
CA SER A 337 -7.19 19.24 10.45
C SER A 337 -8.19 18.10 10.46
N TYR A 338 -7.84 16.96 9.86
CA TYR A 338 -8.68 15.78 9.89
C TYR A 338 -8.88 15.23 11.30
N VAL A 339 -7.82 15.21 12.11
CA VAL A 339 -7.93 14.84 13.54
C VAL A 339 -8.88 15.78 14.27
N PHE A 340 -8.81 17.10 14.06
CA PHE A 340 -9.77 18.04 14.65
C PHE A 340 -11.21 17.80 14.15
N GLU A 341 -11.42 17.60 12.85
CA GLU A 341 -12.75 17.29 12.32
C GLU A 341 -13.34 16.04 12.98
N VAL A 342 -12.53 14.99 13.18
CA VAL A 342 -12.95 13.75 13.84
C VAL A 342 -13.22 13.96 15.34
N CYS A 343 -12.30 14.61 16.06
CA CYS A 343 -12.43 14.84 17.50
C CYS A 343 -13.66 15.67 17.88
N PHE A 344 -14.10 16.57 17.00
CA PHE A 344 -15.28 17.40 17.22
C PHE A 344 -16.54 16.89 16.51
N GLY A 345 -16.49 15.68 15.93
CA GLY A 345 -17.65 15.04 15.29
C GLY A 345 -18.11 15.71 14.00
N LEU A 346 -17.26 16.52 13.35
CA LEU A 346 -17.52 17.10 12.03
C LEU A 346 -17.21 16.11 10.89
N ALA A 347 -16.40 15.09 11.15
CA ALA A 347 -16.12 14.00 10.22
C ALA A 347 -16.15 12.64 10.93
N ARG A 348 -16.54 11.59 10.20
CA ARG A 348 -16.38 10.21 10.67
C ARG A 348 -14.92 9.80 10.52
N PHE A 349 -14.37 9.16 11.54
CA PHE A 349 -13.02 8.61 11.47
C PHE A 349 -12.98 7.49 10.42
N ASN A 350 -12.09 7.65 9.46
CA ASN A 350 -11.81 6.72 8.39
C ASN A 350 -10.30 6.48 8.41
N VAL A 351 -9.95 5.28 8.87
CA VAL A 351 -8.57 4.82 9.05
C VAL A 351 -7.78 4.94 7.75
N SER A 352 -8.41 4.61 6.61
CA SER A 352 -7.75 4.67 5.30
C SER A 352 -7.41 6.11 4.90
N ARG A 353 -8.29 7.08 5.15
CA ARG A 353 -8.03 8.52 4.91
C ARG A 353 -6.91 9.01 5.82
N PHE A 354 -6.97 8.67 7.12
CA PHE A 354 -5.92 9.03 8.07
C PHE A 354 -4.54 8.49 7.65
N PHE A 355 -4.43 7.20 7.33
CA PHE A 355 -3.16 6.61 6.92
C PHE A 355 -2.66 7.14 5.58
N ALA A 356 -3.56 7.39 4.62
CA ALA A 356 -3.17 8.01 3.36
C ALA A 356 -2.56 9.40 3.63
N MET A 357 -3.19 10.21 4.47
CA MET A 357 -2.72 11.54 4.84
C MET A 357 -1.40 11.51 5.64
N MET A 358 -1.25 10.55 6.55
CA MET A 358 -0.02 10.35 7.32
C MET A 358 1.12 9.83 6.45
N ALA A 359 0.90 8.83 5.60
CA ALA A 359 1.89 8.32 4.66
C ALA A 359 2.37 9.42 3.73
N PHE A 360 1.43 10.23 3.23
CA PHE A 360 1.73 11.40 2.42
C PHE A 360 2.62 12.42 3.15
N ALA A 361 2.29 12.75 4.39
CA ALA A 361 3.08 13.66 5.20
C ALA A 361 4.47 13.10 5.55
N CYS A 362 4.57 11.78 5.79
CA CYS A 362 5.83 11.08 5.99
C CYS A 362 6.72 11.11 4.73
N VAL A 363 6.16 10.90 3.54
CA VAL A 363 6.92 10.99 2.27
C VAL A 363 7.50 12.39 2.09
N LEU A 364 6.70 13.43 2.35
CA LEU A 364 7.16 14.82 2.28
C LEU A 364 8.26 15.13 3.30
N LEU A 365 8.14 14.61 4.52
CA LEU A 365 9.16 14.77 5.55
C LEU A 365 10.45 14.04 5.20
N MET A 366 10.35 12.81 4.71
CA MET A 366 11.49 12.02 4.29
C MET A 366 12.23 12.67 3.12
N ASP A 367 11.51 13.22 2.14
CA ASP A 367 12.11 13.98 1.04
C ASP A 367 12.81 15.25 1.55
N SER A 368 12.18 15.99 2.46
CA SER A 368 12.77 17.21 3.06
C SER A 368 14.02 16.90 3.89
N LEU A 369 13.98 15.85 4.71
CA LEU A 369 15.12 15.39 5.51
C LEU A 369 16.24 14.89 4.61
N HIS A 370 15.91 14.16 3.54
CA HIS A 370 16.89 13.67 2.58
C HIS A 370 17.59 14.82 1.84
N ALA A 371 16.83 15.80 1.34
CA ALA A 371 17.38 16.99 0.71
C ALA A 371 18.30 17.77 1.67
N SER A 372 17.91 17.87 2.95
CA SER A 372 18.75 18.53 3.96
C SER A 372 20.06 17.78 4.24
N HIS A 373 20.03 16.44 4.20
CA HIS A 373 21.20 15.60 4.40
C HIS A 373 22.16 15.69 3.20
N LEU A 374 21.63 15.76 1.98
CA LEU A 374 22.44 15.97 0.77
C LEU A 374 23.12 17.35 0.77
N ASP A 375 22.41 18.41 1.17
CA ASP A 375 22.99 19.75 1.31
C ASP A 375 24.10 19.78 2.37
N ASP A 376 23.89 19.12 3.52
CA ASP A 376 24.90 19.01 4.59
C ASP A 376 26.11 18.18 4.12
N ALA A 377 25.90 17.09 3.38
CA ALA A 377 26.96 16.25 2.81
C ALA A 377 27.76 17.01 1.74
N ALA A 378 27.10 17.75 0.85
CA ALA A 378 27.76 18.59 -0.15
C ALA A 378 28.57 19.72 0.51
N ALA A 379 28.03 20.36 1.55
CA ALA A 379 28.73 21.38 2.31
C ALA A 379 29.94 20.80 3.09
N ALA A 380 29.81 19.59 3.64
CA ALA A 380 30.90 18.88 4.30
C ALA A 380 32.00 18.49 3.31
N GLN A 381 31.62 17.96 2.15
CA GLN A 381 32.55 17.63 1.07
C GLN A 381 33.26 18.88 0.54
N HIS A 382 32.57 20.01 0.40
CA HIS A 382 33.18 21.28 0.01
C HIS A 382 34.19 21.77 1.06
N ARG A 383 33.84 21.71 2.36
CA ARG A 383 34.78 22.03 3.46
C ARG A 383 35.99 21.09 3.49
N GLN A 384 35.78 19.80 3.24
CA GLN A 384 36.86 18.81 3.20
C GLN A 384 37.77 19.06 2.00
N THR A 385 37.21 19.40 0.83
CA THR A 385 37.96 19.78 -0.37
C THR A 385 38.80 21.05 -0.12
N LEU A 386 38.25 22.03 0.60
CA LEU A 386 38.99 23.24 1.02
C LEU A 386 40.13 22.93 2.02
N LYS A 387 39.98 21.89 2.86
CA LYS A 387 41.02 21.46 3.81
C LYS A 387 42.11 20.59 3.18
N THR A 388 41.77 19.75 2.20
CA THR A 388 42.71 18.80 1.57
C THR A 388 43.39 19.37 0.33
N SER A 389 42.93 20.51 -0.17
CA SER A 389 43.69 21.24 -1.19
C SER A 389 44.94 21.81 -0.50
N PRO A 390 46.17 21.54 -1.02
CA PRO A 390 47.36 22.17 -0.48
C PRO A 390 47.15 23.69 -0.47
N PRO A 391 47.71 24.44 0.51
CA PRO A 391 47.62 25.88 0.50
C PRO A 391 48.24 26.37 -0.80
N LEU A 392 47.39 26.68 -1.77
CA LEU A 392 47.79 27.41 -2.96
C LEU A 392 48.27 28.75 -2.41
N GLU A 393 49.57 29.01 -2.49
CA GLU A 393 50.13 30.35 -2.33
C GLU A 393 49.51 31.25 -3.41
N LEU A 394 48.31 31.74 -3.13
CA LEU A 394 47.55 32.67 -3.93
C LEU A 394 47.99 34.10 -3.57
N GLY A 395 49.30 34.33 -3.50
CA GLY A 395 49.87 35.68 -3.36
C GLY A 395 49.32 36.62 -4.44
N TRP A 396 49.22 36.11 -5.67
CA TRP A 396 48.69 36.88 -6.81
C TRP A 396 47.19 37.19 -6.73
N LEU A 397 46.38 36.40 -6.00
CA LEU A 397 44.93 36.63 -5.89
C LEU A 397 44.59 37.64 -4.79
N LYS A 398 45.50 37.81 -3.82
CA LYS A 398 45.48 38.91 -2.84
C LYS A 398 45.86 40.24 -3.52
N ASP A 399 46.86 40.21 -4.41
CA ASP A 399 47.25 41.39 -5.20
C ASP A 399 46.19 41.77 -6.25
N TRP A 400 45.50 40.78 -6.84
CA TRP A 400 44.40 41.02 -7.77
C TRP A 400 43.13 41.58 -7.09
N ALA A 401 42.82 41.13 -5.87
CA ALA A 401 41.69 41.66 -5.10
C ALA A 401 41.94 43.11 -4.62
N VAL A 402 43.19 43.46 -4.30
CA VAL A 402 43.57 44.84 -3.95
C VAL A 402 43.58 45.76 -5.19
N ALA A 403 43.94 45.24 -6.37
CA ALA A 403 43.89 46.00 -7.62
C ALA A 403 42.46 46.23 -8.16
N SER A 404 41.48 45.42 -7.76
CA SER A 404 40.09 45.52 -8.24
C SER A 404 39.21 46.56 -7.52
N TRP A 405 39.74 47.22 -6.48
CA TRP A 405 38.99 48.21 -5.68
C TRP A 405 39.28 49.67 -6.06
N ASP A 406 40.02 49.93 -7.13
CA ASP A 406 40.13 51.26 -7.71
C ASP A 406 39.34 51.32 -9.02
N GLY A 407 38.14 51.90 -8.92
CA GLY A 407 37.23 52.03 -10.03
C GLY A 407 37.81 52.90 -11.14
N ARG A 408 38.24 52.28 -12.24
CA ARG A 408 38.37 52.93 -13.55
C ARG A 408 38.35 51.93 -14.71
N SER A 409 37.42 52.19 -15.64
CA SER A 409 37.30 51.75 -17.04
C SER A 409 37.40 50.26 -17.40
N TRP A 410 36.26 49.73 -17.87
CA TRP A 410 36.19 48.57 -18.75
C TRP A 410 36.73 48.91 -20.15
N ALA A 411 37.79 48.23 -20.60
CA ALA A 411 38.07 47.98 -22.02
C ALA A 411 39.22 46.96 -22.21
N MET A 412 38.93 45.86 -22.92
CA MET A 412 39.84 44.83 -23.49
C MET A 412 40.66 44.01 -22.45
N GLU A 413 40.99 42.73 -22.65
CA GLU A 413 41.32 42.01 -23.87
C GLU A 413 41.13 40.49 -23.67
N LYS A 414 40.71 39.79 -24.73
CA LYS A 414 40.67 38.32 -24.81
C LYS A 414 42.10 37.83 -25.01
N GLU A 415 42.69 37.18 -24.02
CA GLU A 415 43.81 36.27 -24.27
C GLU A 415 43.56 34.84 -23.77
N SER A 416 44.12 33.93 -24.55
CA SER A 416 43.79 32.53 -24.69
C SER A 416 44.29 31.67 -23.54
N LEU A 417 43.38 30.95 -22.87
CA LEU A 417 43.76 29.76 -22.11
C LEU A 417 44.08 28.60 -23.08
N PRO A 418 45.22 27.89 -22.93
CA PRO A 418 45.56 26.74 -23.77
C PRO A 418 44.45 25.68 -23.76
N GLY A 419 44.09 25.17 -24.94
CA GLY A 419 42.98 24.23 -25.13
C GLY A 419 43.08 22.94 -24.30
N SER A 420 44.29 22.54 -23.89
CA SER A 420 44.53 21.36 -23.04
C SER A 420 44.05 21.56 -21.60
N THR A 421 44.19 22.75 -21.03
CA THR A 421 43.73 23.07 -19.66
C THR A 421 42.22 23.13 -19.60
N ARG A 422 41.57 23.69 -20.63
CA ARG A 422 40.11 23.74 -20.75
C ARG A 422 39.51 22.33 -20.90
N ALA A 423 40.15 21.46 -21.70
CA ALA A 423 39.72 20.07 -21.87
C ALA A 423 39.88 19.23 -20.60
N ASN A 424 40.94 19.44 -19.82
CA ASN A 424 41.18 18.73 -18.57
C ASN A 424 40.27 19.20 -17.42
N ILE A 425 39.93 20.50 -17.36
CA ILE A 425 38.93 21.03 -16.42
C ILE A 425 37.52 20.52 -16.78
N ILE A 426 37.18 20.41 -18.08
CA ILE A 426 35.90 19.85 -18.53
C ILE A 426 35.84 18.34 -18.28
N ARG A 427 36.93 17.58 -18.51
CA ARG A 427 36.99 16.14 -18.20
C ARG A 427 36.96 15.86 -16.70
N SER A 428 37.60 16.68 -15.86
CA SER A 428 37.56 16.51 -14.40
C SER A 428 36.19 16.90 -13.83
N LYS A 429 35.54 17.95 -14.37
CA LYS A 429 34.13 18.27 -14.06
C LYS A 429 33.18 17.14 -14.46
N ARG A 430 33.34 16.55 -15.66
CA ARG A 430 32.50 15.43 -16.12
C ARG A 430 32.73 14.15 -15.30
N ARG A 431 33.97 13.83 -14.90
CA ARG A 431 34.25 12.68 -14.03
C ARG A 431 33.72 12.88 -12.61
N ARG A 432 33.81 14.10 -12.05
CA ARG A 432 33.24 14.44 -10.73
C ARG A 432 31.71 14.46 -10.74
N GLN A 433 31.09 14.90 -11.85
CA GLN A 433 29.64 14.79 -12.05
C GLN A 433 29.19 13.33 -12.17
N ALA A 434 29.94 12.48 -12.89
CA ALA A 434 29.59 11.06 -13.04
C ALA A 434 29.69 10.27 -11.73
N SER A 435 30.71 10.52 -10.90
CA SER A 435 30.86 9.85 -9.60
C SER A 435 29.85 10.35 -8.56
N GLY A 436 29.49 11.64 -8.60
CA GLY A 436 28.42 12.22 -7.77
C GLY A 436 27.04 11.63 -8.12
N LEU A 437 26.75 11.53 -9.43
CA LEU A 437 25.53 10.92 -9.94
C LEU A 437 25.39 9.46 -9.50
N GLN A 438 26.50 8.71 -9.43
CA GLN A 438 26.49 7.30 -9.04
C GLN A 438 26.21 7.11 -7.54
N SER A 439 26.75 7.95 -6.66
CA SER A 439 26.41 7.94 -5.23
C SER A 439 24.99 8.44 -4.96
N GLU A 440 24.50 9.40 -5.74
CA GLU A 440 23.13 9.93 -5.66
C GLU A 440 22.09 8.89 -6.09
N LEU A 441 22.37 8.10 -7.15
CA LEU A 441 21.48 7.04 -7.64
C LEU A 441 21.35 5.83 -6.69
N LEU A 442 22.43 5.48 -5.98
CA LEU A 442 22.40 4.44 -4.94
C LEU A 442 21.53 4.84 -3.74
N ALA A 443 21.57 6.12 -3.34
CA ALA A 443 20.75 6.64 -2.25
C ALA A 443 19.26 6.79 -2.64
N ILE A 444 18.95 7.07 -3.92
CA ILE A 444 17.59 7.10 -4.47
C ILE A 444 16.90 5.74 -4.34
N SER A 445 17.61 4.65 -4.65
CA SER A 445 17.09 3.27 -4.55
C SER A 445 16.68 2.92 -3.12
N GLU A 446 17.48 3.34 -2.14
CA GLU A 446 17.25 3.07 -0.73
C GLU A 446 16.08 3.90 -0.16
N GLY A 447 15.93 5.15 -0.59
CA GLY A 447 14.81 6.02 -0.20
C GLY A 447 13.47 5.59 -0.82
N PHE A 448 13.46 5.20 -2.10
CA PHE A 448 12.26 4.75 -2.80
C PHE A 448 11.76 3.40 -2.25
N SER A 449 12.68 2.47 -1.93
CA SER A 449 12.34 1.20 -1.28
C SER A 449 11.74 1.41 0.11
N LYS A 450 12.25 2.35 0.90
CA LYS A 450 11.70 2.69 2.23
C LYS A 450 10.34 3.39 2.14
N ALA A 451 10.10 4.21 1.11
CA ALA A 451 8.83 4.89 0.88
C ALA A 451 7.73 3.95 0.34
N LEU A 452 8.06 3.04 -0.58
CA LEU A 452 7.16 1.96 -1.02
C LEU A 452 6.82 1.02 0.14
N TRP A 453 7.79 0.69 0.98
CA TRP A 453 7.58 -0.12 2.19
C TRP A 453 6.62 0.56 3.19
N LEU A 454 6.71 1.89 3.37
CA LEU A 454 5.77 2.66 4.21
C LEU A 454 4.36 2.82 3.59
N LEU A 455 4.26 2.93 2.27
CA LEU A 455 2.98 2.97 1.54
C LEU A 455 2.27 1.61 1.54
N GLU A 456 3.02 0.50 1.60
CA GLU A 456 2.47 -0.84 1.81
C GLU A 456 2.09 -1.10 3.28
N LEU A 457 2.84 -0.57 4.24
CA LEU A 457 2.48 -0.54 5.67
C LEU A 457 1.12 0.14 5.91
N ALA A 458 0.80 1.16 5.11
CA ALA A 458 -0.49 1.87 5.14
C ALA A 458 -1.62 1.18 4.35
N ARG A 459 -1.32 0.12 3.58
CA ARG A 459 -2.29 -0.73 2.88
C ARG A 459 -2.77 -1.93 3.71
N GLY A 460 -1.99 -2.37 4.69
CA GLY A 460 -2.23 -3.60 5.47
C GLY A 460 -2.97 -3.44 6.81
N LEU A 461 -3.56 -2.29 7.12
CA LEU A 461 -4.35 -2.08 8.34
C LEU A 461 -5.86 -2.09 8.01
N ASP A 462 -6.58 -2.98 8.68
CA ASP A 462 -7.86 -3.56 8.25
C ASP A 462 -9.09 -2.62 8.40
N PHE A 463 -9.96 -2.67 7.37
CA PHE A 463 -11.33 -2.15 7.18
C PHE A 463 -11.65 -0.66 6.94
N PRO A 464 -12.78 -0.36 6.26
CA PRO A 464 -13.25 -0.87 4.96
C PRO A 464 -13.31 0.26 3.93
N GLY A 465 -13.11 -0.08 2.66
CA GLY A 465 -13.38 0.81 1.53
C GLY A 465 -12.14 1.13 0.70
N ARG A 466 -11.91 0.35 -0.36
CA ARG A 466 -11.09 0.77 -1.50
C ARG A 466 -11.70 0.27 -2.80
N PHE A 467 -12.49 1.17 -3.40
CA PHE A 467 -12.85 1.17 -4.80
C PHE A 467 -11.73 1.87 -5.60
N CYS A 468 -11.67 1.59 -6.91
CA CYS A 468 -10.97 2.35 -7.95
C CYS A 468 -9.46 2.09 -8.21
N LEU A 469 -9.18 1.01 -8.97
CA LEU A 469 -8.13 1.04 -10.01
C LEU A 469 -8.55 0.43 -11.37
N ALA A 470 -9.79 -0.09 -11.51
CA ALA A 470 -10.19 -0.88 -12.68
C ALA A 470 -10.62 -0.07 -13.94
N HIS A 471 -10.77 1.26 -13.87
CA HIS A 471 -11.31 2.04 -14.99
C HIS A 471 -10.29 2.66 -15.97
N ALA A 472 -8.97 2.46 -15.77
CA ALA A 472 -7.95 3.07 -16.62
C ALA A 472 -7.64 2.32 -17.94
N GLN A 473 -8.06 1.06 -18.10
CA GLN A 473 -7.63 0.22 -19.25
C GLN A 473 -8.50 0.32 -20.52
N VAL A 474 -9.71 0.87 -20.47
CA VAL A 474 -10.65 0.82 -21.62
C VAL A 474 -10.60 2.06 -22.53
N LEU A 475 -10.00 3.18 -22.09
CA LEU A 475 -10.05 4.46 -22.81
C LEU A 475 -8.93 4.72 -23.84
N LEU A 476 -7.95 3.81 -24.03
CA LEU A 476 -6.76 4.08 -24.87
C LEU A 476 -6.60 3.24 -26.14
N ARG A 477 -7.63 2.52 -26.61
CA ARG A 477 -7.63 1.93 -27.96
C ARG A 477 -8.53 2.74 -28.91
N GLY A 478 -7.96 3.79 -29.49
CA GLY A 478 -8.51 4.44 -30.68
C GLY A 478 -8.32 3.56 -31.93
N PRO A 479 -9.24 3.57 -32.90
CA PRO A 479 -9.22 2.66 -34.03
C PRO A 479 -8.23 3.11 -35.11
N VAL A 480 -7.43 2.17 -35.61
CA VAL A 480 -6.70 2.30 -36.88
C VAL A 480 -7.70 2.08 -38.01
N LEU A 481 -8.11 3.18 -38.64
CA LEU A 481 -8.80 3.19 -39.93
C LEU A 481 -7.77 3.08 -41.05
N LEU A 482 -7.87 2.05 -41.90
CA LEU A 482 -7.58 2.09 -43.34
C LEU A 482 -7.96 0.74 -43.97
N GLY A 483 -8.67 0.78 -45.11
CA GLY A 483 -8.75 -0.37 -46.02
C GLY A 483 -10.12 -0.66 -46.63
N ARG A 484 -10.48 0.09 -47.68
CA ARG A 484 -11.59 -0.19 -48.60
C ARG A 484 -11.51 -1.61 -49.17
N GLY A 485 -12.67 -2.27 -49.27
CA GLY A 485 -12.88 -3.47 -50.07
C GLY A 485 -14.35 -3.67 -50.38
N THR A 486 -14.82 -3.04 -51.45
CA THR A 486 -16.14 -3.27 -52.06
C THR A 486 -16.21 -4.66 -52.71
N MET A 487 -17.25 -5.44 -52.43
CA MET A 487 -17.93 -6.24 -53.47
C MET A 487 -19.39 -6.52 -53.09
N GLN A 488 -20.24 -6.25 -54.08
CA GLN A 488 -21.65 -6.58 -54.17
C GLN A 488 -21.87 -8.10 -54.20
N GLY A 489 -23.08 -8.55 -53.80
CA GLY A 489 -23.68 -9.69 -54.48
C GLY A 489 -24.67 -10.54 -53.69
N ARG A 490 -25.95 -10.36 -54.06
CA ARG A 490 -27.03 -11.37 -54.14
C ARG A 490 -27.82 -11.77 -52.89
N GLN A 491 -29.06 -11.25 -52.90
CA GLN A 491 -30.33 -11.93 -52.68
C GLN A 491 -30.30 -13.47 -52.85
N HIS A 492 -30.91 -14.20 -51.91
CA HIS A 492 -32.00 -15.12 -52.24
C HIS A 492 -32.98 -15.30 -51.08
N SER A 493 -34.24 -15.38 -51.50
CA SER A 493 -35.51 -15.52 -50.80
C SER A 493 -35.91 -16.97 -50.56
N GLY A 494 -36.83 -17.19 -49.61
CA GLY A 494 -37.70 -18.37 -49.46
C GLY A 494 -37.53 -19.02 -48.08
N GLY A 495 -38.56 -19.32 -47.28
CA GLY A 495 -39.99 -19.52 -47.52
C GLY A 495 -40.43 -20.84 -46.87
N HIS A 496 -41.65 -20.88 -46.29
CA HIS A 496 -42.33 -21.95 -45.51
C HIS A 496 -42.13 -21.84 -43.98
N GLY A 497 -43.14 -21.64 -43.11
CA GLY A 497 -44.54 -22.15 -43.08
C GLY A 497 -44.52 -23.52 -42.38
N GLU A 498 -45.28 -23.87 -41.32
CA GLU A 498 -46.59 -23.49 -40.82
C GLU A 498 -46.77 -23.90 -39.33
N ALA A 499 -47.84 -23.35 -38.70
CA ALA A 499 -48.72 -23.90 -37.65
C ALA A 499 -48.12 -24.38 -36.30
N GLY A 500 -48.59 -24.01 -35.10
CA GLY A 500 -49.87 -23.44 -34.68
C GLY A 500 -50.52 -24.35 -33.64
N VAL A 501 -50.39 -24.07 -32.33
CA VAL A 501 -51.27 -24.60 -31.27
C VAL A 501 -51.49 -23.53 -30.19
N HIS A 502 -52.76 -23.18 -29.99
CA HIS A 502 -53.29 -22.25 -29.00
C HIS A 502 -53.43 -22.88 -27.61
N SER A 503 -53.23 -22.08 -26.54
CA SER A 503 -54.11 -21.87 -25.35
C SER A 503 -53.29 -21.28 -24.15
N PRO A 504 -53.91 -20.78 -23.07
CA PRO A 504 -54.56 -19.47 -22.96
C PRO A 504 -53.86 -18.55 -21.92
N THR A 505 -53.82 -17.24 -22.19
CA THR A 505 -53.26 -16.22 -21.30
C THR A 505 -54.27 -15.77 -20.24
N TRP A 506 -53.94 -16.01 -18.97
CA TRP A 506 -54.56 -15.38 -17.80
C TRP A 506 -53.98 -13.96 -17.61
N ARG A 507 -54.85 -12.94 -17.58
CA ARG A 507 -54.52 -11.56 -17.19
C ARG A 507 -54.76 -11.34 -15.70
N PRO A 508 -53.82 -10.79 -14.94
CA PRO A 508 -54.12 -10.13 -13.68
C PRO A 508 -54.34 -8.62 -13.88
N ARG A 509 -55.27 -8.08 -13.08
CA ARG A 509 -55.70 -6.68 -13.02
C ARG A 509 -54.57 -5.77 -12.51
N ALA A 510 -54.47 -4.59 -13.12
CA ALA A 510 -53.63 -3.47 -12.65
C ALA A 510 -54.26 -2.75 -11.45
N PRO A 511 -53.46 -2.22 -10.50
CA PRO A 511 -53.92 -1.19 -9.58
C PRO A 511 -53.42 0.22 -9.94
N GLY A 512 -54.35 1.16 -9.78
CA GLY A 512 -54.30 2.63 -9.79
C GLY A 512 -52.96 3.39 -9.91
N ARG A 513 -52.89 4.25 -10.93
CA ARG A 513 -51.99 5.41 -10.97
C ARG A 513 -52.61 6.58 -10.20
N ALA A 514 -52.01 6.97 -9.08
CA ALA A 514 -52.24 8.28 -8.45
C ALA A 514 -51.44 9.36 -9.20
N ARG A 515 -52.12 10.42 -9.66
CA ARG A 515 -51.52 11.63 -10.23
C ARG A 515 -51.39 12.68 -9.12
N LEU A 516 -50.17 13.10 -8.81
CA LEU A 516 -49.91 14.33 -8.05
C LEU A 516 -49.43 15.42 -9.02
N ARG A 517 -50.22 16.50 -9.11
CA ARG A 517 -49.92 17.75 -9.81
C ARG A 517 -49.06 18.62 -8.90
N TRP A 518 -47.97 19.18 -9.44
CA TRP A 518 -47.37 20.40 -8.91
C TRP A 518 -47.50 21.51 -9.96
N SER A 519 -48.12 22.61 -9.54
CA SER A 519 -48.34 23.84 -10.29
C SER A 519 -47.12 24.76 -10.14
N LEU A 520 -46.58 25.22 -11.27
CA LEU A 520 -45.64 26.35 -11.34
C LEU A 520 -46.43 27.64 -11.62
N THR A 521 -46.18 28.68 -10.82
CA THR A 521 -46.59 30.06 -11.10
C THR A 521 -45.36 30.94 -11.41
N PRO A 522 -45.48 31.94 -12.31
CA PRO A 522 -44.34 32.67 -12.87
C PRO A 522 -44.20 34.12 -12.37
N GLY A 523 -42.99 34.66 -12.50
CA GLY A 523 -42.69 36.10 -12.47
C GLY A 523 -41.22 36.34 -12.12
N MET A 524 -40.50 37.37 -12.57
CA MET A 524 -40.67 38.44 -13.55
C MET A 524 -39.33 39.21 -13.53
N LEU A 525 -38.94 39.87 -14.64
CA LEU A 525 -37.91 40.95 -14.75
C LEU A 525 -36.43 40.52 -14.62
N THR A 526 -35.42 40.99 -15.37
CA THR A 526 -35.25 42.08 -16.37
C THR A 526 -33.91 41.88 -17.11
N LYS A 527 -33.83 42.29 -18.39
CA LYS A 527 -32.58 42.53 -19.14
C LYS A 527 -31.84 43.78 -18.59
N PRO A 528 -30.50 43.85 -18.68
CA PRO A 528 -29.83 44.74 -19.65
C PRO A 528 -28.62 44.05 -20.33
N SER A 529 -28.50 44.04 -21.67
CA SER A 529 -27.88 45.03 -22.56
C SER A 529 -26.36 45.26 -22.42
N SER A 530 -25.66 44.91 -23.51
CA SER A 530 -24.44 45.51 -24.08
C SER A 530 -23.08 45.42 -23.34
N GLY A 531 -22.28 44.44 -23.75
CA GLY A 531 -21.12 44.68 -24.63
C GLY A 531 -19.83 45.25 -24.03
N ARG A 532 -18.77 44.42 -24.00
CA ARG A 532 -17.44 44.69 -24.60
C ARG A 532 -16.58 43.42 -24.59
N ARG A 533 -15.95 43.16 -25.74
CA ARG A 533 -14.99 42.07 -25.99
C ARG A 533 -13.67 42.34 -25.26
N TRP A 534 -13.07 41.33 -24.66
CA TRP A 534 -11.62 41.10 -24.63
C TRP A 534 -11.34 39.58 -24.57
N ALA A 535 -10.16 39.22 -25.04
CA ALA A 535 -9.84 37.98 -25.74
C ALA A 535 -9.44 36.79 -24.84
N GLY A 536 -9.55 35.60 -25.44
CA GLY A 536 -8.56 34.53 -25.27
C GLY A 536 -8.83 33.53 -24.15
N SER A 537 -9.38 32.37 -24.51
CA SER A 537 -8.61 31.10 -24.52
C SER A 537 -9.53 29.90 -24.73
N VAL A 538 -8.93 28.89 -25.35
CA VAL A 538 -9.49 27.61 -25.82
C VAL A 538 -10.29 26.90 -24.72
N VAL A 539 -11.58 26.68 -24.97
CA VAL A 539 -12.43 25.77 -24.19
C VAL A 539 -12.29 24.37 -24.80
N VAL A 540 -11.57 23.48 -24.11
CA VAL A 540 -11.65 22.04 -24.35
C VAL A 540 -12.88 21.52 -23.61
N LEU A 541 -13.98 21.30 -24.33
CA LEU A 541 -15.14 20.56 -23.82
C LEU A 541 -14.76 19.08 -23.70
N CYS A 542 -14.50 18.63 -22.47
CA CYS A 542 -14.40 17.21 -22.16
C CYS A 542 -15.79 16.70 -21.76
N SER A 543 -16.45 15.97 -22.65
CA SER A 543 -17.71 15.29 -22.38
C SER A 543 -17.47 14.07 -21.49
N CYS A 544 -17.61 14.22 -20.16
CA CYS A 544 -17.71 13.09 -19.25
C CYS A 544 -19.12 12.50 -19.33
N ARG A 545 -19.28 11.32 -19.94
CA ARG A 545 -20.46 10.48 -19.70
C ARG A 545 -20.27 9.81 -18.35
N LEU A 546 -21.04 10.25 -17.37
CA LEU A 546 -21.21 9.58 -16.07
C LEU A 546 -21.78 8.17 -16.29
N ALA A 547 -21.07 7.15 -15.82
CA ALA A 547 -21.63 5.82 -15.61
C ALA A 547 -22.30 5.83 -14.22
N GLU A 548 -23.63 5.72 -14.23
CA GLU A 548 -24.49 5.69 -13.05
C GLU A 548 -24.30 4.36 -12.32
N ALA A 549 -23.78 4.38 -11.08
CA ALA A 549 -23.68 3.19 -10.24
C ALA A 549 -25.10 2.73 -9.87
N GLN A 550 -25.51 1.59 -10.45
CA GLN A 550 -26.86 1.06 -10.29
C GLN A 550 -27.13 0.58 -8.86
N SER A 551 -28.31 0.91 -8.37
CA SER A 551 -28.94 0.39 -7.15
C SER A 551 -28.99 -1.16 -7.08
N PRO A 552 -29.25 -1.78 -5.91
CA PRO A 552 -29.29 -3.25 -5.69
C PRO A 552 -30.36 -4.04 -6.47
N GLY A 553 -31.03 -3.42 -7.44
CA GLY A 553 -31.98 -4.06 -8.36
C GLY A 553 -31.53 -4.03 -9.83
N GLY A 554 -30.27 -3.65 -10.11
CA GLY A 554 -29.71 -3.72 -11.46
C GLY A 554 -29.69 -5.16 -11.96
N SER A 555 -30.21 -5.39 -13.16
CA SER A 555 -30.08 -6.70 -13.83
C SER A 555 -28.60 -7.05 -13.99
N LEU A 556 -28.20 -8.26 -13.59
CA LEU A 556 -26.86 -8.81 -13.86
C LEU A 556 -26.47 -8.58 -15.32
N PRO A 557 -25.23 -8.12 -15.61
CA PRO A 557 -24.74 -8.02 -16.98
C PRO A 557 -24.92 -9.33 -17.73
N ALA A 558 -25.22 -9.26 -19.03
CA ALA A 558 -25.51 -10.46 -19.83
C ALA A 558 -24.32 -11.44 -19.85
N GLU A 559 -23.08 -10.93 -19.87
CA GLU A 559 -21.87 -11.75 -19.74
C GLU A 559 -21.76 -12.49 -18.40
N CYS A 560 -22.38 -11.99 -17.33
CA CYS A 560 -22.35 -12.61 -16.01
C CYS A 560 -23.48 -13.61 -15.78
N LEU A 561 -24.47 -13.66 -16.68
CA LEU A 561 -25.61 -14.57 -16.56
C LEU A 561 -25.18 -16.03 -16.60
N GLU A 562 -24.12 -16.36 -17.34
CA GLU A 562 -23.56 -17.73 -17.40
C GLU A 562 -23.06 -18.18 -16.01
N PHE A 563 -22.33 -17.34 -15.28
CA PHE A 563 -21.86 -17.67 -13.93
C PHE A 563 -23.00 -17.75 -12.91
N ALA A 564 -24.05 -16.94 -13.08
CA ALA A 564 -25.18 -16.88 -12.15
C ALA A 564 -26.24 -17.98 -12.38
N THR A 565 -26.37 -18.50 -13.60
CA THR A 565 -27.45 -19.43 -13.98
C THR A 565 -26.97 -20.75 -14.58
N CYS A 566 -25.71 -20.82 -15.01
CA CYS A 566 -25.12 -21.97 -15.68
C CYS A 566 -25.94 -22.46 -16.88
N SER A 567 -26.50 -21.52 -17.64
CA SER A 567 -27.42 -21.77 -18.76
C SER A 567 -26.83 -22.62 -19.89
N ARG A 568 -25.51 -22.77 -19.98
CA ARG A 568 -24.81 -23.59 -20.98
C ARG A 568 -24.51 -25.02 -20.55
N ALA A 569 -24.72 -25.36 -19.28
CA ALA A 569 -24.46 -26.69 -18.78
C ALA A 569 -25.43 -27.71 -19.40
N GLN A 570 -24.91 -28.80 -19.95
CA GLN A 570 -25.71 -29.86 -20.58
C GLN A 570 -25.79 -31.07 -19.65
N GLY A 571 -26.99 -31.61 -19.46
CA GLY A 571 -27.23 -32.91 -18.81
C GLY A 571 -27.61 -32.86 -17.33
N ALA A 572 -27.32 -31.77 -16.60
CA ALA A 572 -27.70 -31.62 -15.19
C ALA A 572 -28.76 -30.50 -14.99
N ASP A 573 -29.71 -30.71 -14.06
CA ASP A 573 -30.78 -29.75 -13.75
C ASP A 573 -30.30 -28.63 -12.81
N TRP A 574 -29.53 -27.69 -13.36
CA TRP A 574 -29.03 -26.54 -12.60
C TRP A 574 -30.13 -25.56 -12.15
N GLN A 575 -31.31 -25.59 -12.77
CA GLN A 575 -32.45 -24.78 -12.33
C GLN A 575 -33.12 -25.38 -11.08
N GLY A 576 -33.32 -26.70 -11.07
CA GLY A 576 -33.69 -27.46 -9.87
C GLY A 576 -32.69 -27.26 -8.75
N PHE A 577 -31.39 -27.38 -9.06
CA PHE A 577 -30.30 -27.11 -8.14
C PHE A 577 -30.41 -25.71 -7.51
N SER A 578 -30.56 -24.65 -8.31
CA SER A 578 -30.69 -23.27 -7.82
C SER A 578 -31.88 -23.05 -6.90
N ARG A 579 -33.01 -23.74 -7.13
CA ARG A 579 -34.17 -23.67 -6.22
C ARG A 579 -33.86 -24.33 -4.87
N GLN A 580 -33.20 -25.48 -4.88
CA GLN A 580 -32.82 -26.18 -3.65
C GLN A 580 -31.73 -25.43 -2.86
N VAL A 581 -30.76 -24.80 -3.54
CA VAL A 581 -29.77 -23.93 -2.89
C VAL A 581 -30.45 -22.77 -2.14
N ARG A 582 -31.46 -22.14 -2.76
CA ARG A 582 -32.24 -21.07 -2.13
C ARG A 582 -33.04 -21.58 -0.93
N GLN A 583 -33.70 -22.72 -1.06
CA GLN A 583 -34.40 -23.37 0.05
C GLN A 583 -33.46 -23.68 1.22
N ALA A 584 -32.27 -24.22 0.95
CA ALA A 584 -31.27 -24.49 1.98
C ALA A 584 -30.77 -23.20 2.64
N ALA A 585 -30.59 -22.13 1.88
CA ALA A 585 -30.19 -20.82 2.42
C ALA A 585 -31.28 -20.19 3.31
N GLU A 586 -32.57 -20.34 2.97
CA GLU A 586 -33.69 -19.91 3.82
C GLU A 586 -33.73 -20.69 5.14
N LEU A 587 -33.45 -22.01 5.09
CA LEU A 587 -33.33 -22.85 6.29
C LEU A 587 -32.12 -22.46 7.14
N GLU A 588 -30.98 -22.16 6.52
CA GLU A 588 -29.78 -21.63 7.20
C GLU A 588 -30.12 -20.31 7.93
N GLN A 589 -30.78 -19.36 7.26
CA GLN A 589 -31.20 -18.09 7.86
C GLN A 589 -32.22 -18.28 9.00
N SER A 590 -33.04 -19.32 8.93
CA SER A 590 -34.01 -19.69 9.97
C SER A 590 -33.40 -20.52 11.11
N MET A 591 -32.08 -20.62 11.17
CA MET A 591 -31.32 -21.42 12.16
C MET A 591 -31.64 -22.93 12.14
N GLN A 592 -32.19 -23.44 11.04
CA GLN A 592 -32.47 -24.86 10.82
C GLN A 592 -31.26 -25.54 10.15
N HIS A 593 -30.08 -25.41 10.77
CA HIS A 593 -28.79 -25.82 10.19
C HIS A 593 -28.76 -27.28 9.73
N GLN A 594 -29.40 -28.19 10.47
CA GLN A 594 -29.44 -29.62 10.11
C GLN A 594 -30.20 -29.88 8.80
N ALA A 595 -31.37 -29.26 8.65
CA ALA A 595 -32.18 -29.41 7.44
C ALA A 595 -31.47 -28.76 6.23
N ALA A 596 -30.87 -27.58 6.43
CA ALA A 596 -30.04 -26.94 5.40
C ALA A 596 -28.86 -27.83 4.98
N MET A 597 -28.18 -28.46 5.96
CA MET A 597 -27.06 -29.36 5.73
C MET A 597 -27.46 -30.60 4.92
N GLU A 598 -28.61 -31.21 5.22
CA GLU A 598 -29.12 -32.37 4.48
C GLU A 598 -29.38 -32.02 3.00
N ILE A 599 -29.94 -30.84 2.72
CA ILE A 599 -30.13 -30.37 1.34
C ILE A 599 -28.78 -30.09 0.66
N TYR A 600 -27.87 -29.35 1.31
CA TYR A 600 -26.56 -29.09 0.71
C TYR A 600 -25.77 -30.38 0.45
N HIS A 601 -25.87 -31.37 1.33
CA HIS A 601 -25.26 -32.68 1.12
C HIS A 601 -25.83 -33.40 -0.11
N ALA A 602 -27.15 -33.48 -0.25
CA ALA A 602 -27.79 -34.07 -1.42
C ALA A 602 -27.43 -33.34 -2.72
N LEU A 603 -27.30 -32.01 -2.66
CA LEU A 603 -26.83 -31.19 -3.78
C LEU A 603 -25.37 -31.47 -4.13
N MET A 604 -24.49 -31.67 -3.14
CA MET A 604 -23.11 -32.09 -3.39
C MET A 604 -23.07 -33.44 -4.09
N GLU A 605 -23.78 -34.45 -3.57
CA GLU A 605 -23.78 -35.81 -4.13
C GLU A 605 -24.25 -35.84 -5.59
N SER A 606 -25.27 -35.05 -5.91
CA SER A 606 -25.87 -35.03 -7.25
C SER A 606 -25.12 -34.17 -8.27
N HIS A 607 -24.45 -33.09 -7.85
CA HIS A 607 -23.90 -32.08 -8.78
C HIS A 607 -22.44 -31.69 -8.54
N ALA A 608 -21.90 -31.91 -7.33
CA ALA A 608 -20.59 -31.41 -6.95
C ALA A 608 -19.54 -32.49 -6.64
N LEU A 609 -19.90 -33.77 -6.46
CA LEU A 609 -18.91 -34.84 -6.20
C LEU A 609 -18.31 -35.45 -7.48
N ASP A 610 -18.96 -35.24 -8.62
CA ASP A 610 -18.40 -35.54 -9.94
C ASP A 610 -17.75 -34.29 -10.53
N ALA A 611 -16.43 -34.34 -10.77
CA ALA A 611 -15.69 -33.18 -11.31
C ALA A 611 -16.19 -32.80 -12.71
N GLY A 612 -16.68 -33.78 -13.47
CA GLY A 612 -17.25 -33.60 -14.79
C GLY A 612 -18.47 -32.69 -14.79
N ILE A 613 -19.40 -32.95 -13.87
CA ILE A 613 -20.63 -32.19 -13.65
C ILE A 613 -20.33 -30.87 -12.94
N ALA A 614 -19.52 -30.88 -11.87
CA ALA A 614 -19.20 -29.69 -11.08
C ALA A 614 -18.61 -28.56 -11.95
N LEU A 615 -17.71 -28.90 -12.87
CA LEU A 615 -17.09 -27.94 -13.78
C LEU A 615 -18.02 -27.38 -14.86
N GLN A 616 -19.19 -27.98 -15.08
CA GLN A 616 -20.22 -27.38 -15.94
C GLN A 616 -20.82 -26.11 -15.32
N CYS A 617 -20.82 -26.02 -13.98
CA CYS A 617 -21.35 -24.88 -13.24
C CYS A 617 -20.47 -24.60 -12.01
N ARG A 618 -19.27 -24.09 -12.27
CA ARG A 618 -18.22 -23.81 -11.27
C ARG A 618 -18.78 -23.07 -10.05
N MET A 619 -19.50 -21.97 -10.27
CA MET A 619 -20.01 -21.14 -9.18
C MET A 619 -21.19 -21.78 -8.43
N GLY A 620 -22.00 -22.60 -9.11
CA GLY A 620 -23.05 -23.38 -8.45
C GLY A 620 -22.47 -24.44 -7.52
N ALA A 621 -21.48 -25.21 -8.00
CA ALA A 621 -20.77 -26.18 -7.18
C ALA A 621 -20.00 -25.50 -6.02
N ALA A 622 -19.28 -24.40 -6.29
CA ALA A 622 -18.58 -23.60 -5.28
C ALA A 622 -19.52 -23.12 -4.18
N THR A 623 -20.73 -22.69 -4.52
CA THR A 623 -21.75 -22.22 -3.58
C THR A 623 -22.08 -23.28 -2.54
N VAL A 624 -22.30 -24.52 -2.98
CA VAL A 624 -22.65 -25.61 -2.06
C VAL A 624 -21.45 -25.99 -1.19
N PHE A 625 -20.24 -26.06 -1.75
CA PHE A 625 -19.04 -26.28 -0.95
C PHE A 625 -18.86 -25.19 0.13
N TYR A 626 -18.99 -23.92 -0.25
CA TYR A 626 -18.90 -22.81 0.69
C TYR A 626 -19.98 -22.84 1.78
N ARG A 627 -21.25 -23.01 1.40
CA ARG A 627 -22.36 -23.02 2.37
C ARG A 627 -22.28 -24.21 3.32
N GLN A 628 -21.97 -25.39 2.79
CA GLN A 628 -21.70 -26.57 3.62
C GLN A 628 -20.50 -26.35 4.56
N GLY A 629 -19.42 -25.74 4.05
CA GLY A 629 -18.25 -25.40 4.86
C GLY A 629 -18.58 -24.44 6.00
N ARG A 630 -19.43 -23.43 5.75
CA ARG A 630 -19.92 -22.52 6.79
C ARG A 630 -20.70 -23.24 7.89
N LEU A 631 -21.58 -24.17 7.51
CA LEU A 631 -22.31 -24.97 8.49
C LEU A 631 -21.35 -25.84 9.33
N TYR A 632 -20.35 -26.46 8.70
CA TYR A 632 -19.30 -27.18 9.44
C TYR A 632 -18.51 -26.27 10.38
N LEU A 633 -18.18 -25.05 9.95
CA LEU A 633 -17.50 -24.07 10.80
C LEU A 633 -18.36 -23.70 12.01
N HIS A 634 -19.66 -23.48 11.82
CA HIS A 634 -20.61 -23.22 12.91
C HIS A 634 -20.75 -24.39 13.89
N LEU A 635 -20.58 -25.63 13.41
CA LEU A 635 -20.59 -26.84 14.23
C LEU A 635 -19.23 -27.17 14.88
N GLY A 636 -18.21 -26.31 14.73
CA GLY A 636 -16.91 -26.53 15.35
C GLY A 636 -15.97 -27.47 14.57
N TYR A 637 -16.18 -27.64 13.26
CA TYR A 637 -15.31 -28.44 12.39
C TYR A 637 -14.50 -27.56 11.41
N PRO A 638 -13.56 -26.72 11.90
CA PRO A 638 -12.88 -25.73 11.07
C PRO A 638 -12.03 -26.36 9.96
N GLN A 639 -11.46 -27.56 10.16
CA GLN A 639 -10.66 -28.23 9.13
C GLN A 639 -11.52 -28.78 8.00
N ARG A 640 -12.65 -29.43 8.31
CA ARG A 640 -13.61 -29.85 7.27
C ARG A 640 -14.19 -28.66 6.52
N ALA A 641 -14.47 -27.56 7.24
CA ALA A 641 -14.87 -26.30 6.62
C ALA A 641 -13.79 -25.78 5.66
N SER A 642 -12.52 -25.78 6.08
CA SER A 642 -11.38 -25.38 5.24
C SER A 642 -11.26 -26.23 3.99
N ASN A 643 -11.35 -27.56 4.12
CA ASN A 643 -11.32 -28.50 3.02
C ASN A 643 -12.41 -28.19 1.96
N LEU A 644 -13.63 -27.91 2.40
CA LEU A 644 -14.71 -27.48 1.51
C LEU A 644 -14.47 -26.09 0.92
N PHE A 645 -13.95 -25.15 1.71
CA PHE A 645 -13.62 -23.83 1.18
C PHE A 645 -12.49 -23.88 0.15
N GLN A 646 -11.54 -24.81 0.26
CA GLN A 646 -10.50 -25.01 -0.76
C GLN A 646 -11.12 -25.49 -2.09
N LEU A 647 -12.09 -26.41 -2.04
CA LEU A 647 -12.84 -26.81 -3.23
C LEU A 647 -13.67 -25.65 -3.82
N ALA A 648 -14.25 -24.81 -2.96
CA ALA A 648 -14.93 -23.59 -3.42
C ALA A 648 -13.93 -22.59 -4.03
N MET A 649 -12.73 -22.45 -3.44
CA MET A 649 -11.69 -21.54 -3.90
C MET A 649 -11.13 -21.96 -5.26
N SER A 650 -10.94 -23.26 -5.50
CA SER A 650 -10.47 -23.73 -6.81
C SER A 650 -11.45 -23.38 -7.93
N MET A 651 -12.76 -23.55 -7.67
CA MET A 651 -13.83 -23.18 -8.60
C MET A 651 -13.93 -21.65 -8.78
N PHE A 652 -13.78 -20.90 -7.69
CA PHE A 652 -13.70 -19.44 -7.72
C PHE A 652 -12.52 -18.97 -8.59
N TRP A 653 -11.34 -19.59 -8.47
CA TRP A 653 -10.18 -19.27 -9.31
C TRP A 653 -10.42 -19.58 -10.77
N ASP A 654 -11.00 -20.74 -11.08
CA ASP A 654 -11.36 -21.11 -12.45
C ASP A 654 -12.29 -20.06 -13.07
N ALA A 655 -13.31 -19.63 -12.32
CA ALA A 655 -14.22 -18.58 -12.74
C ALA A 655 -13.50 -17.23 -12.89
N SER A 656 -12.62 -16.87 -11.97
CA SER A 656 -11.89 -15.58 -11.99
C SER A 656 -11.00 -15.41 -13.21
N ARG A 657 -10.45 -16.52 -13.73
CA ARG A 657 -9.55 -16.53 -14.90
C ARG A 657 -10.29 -16.69 -16.23
N ALA A 658 -11.59 -16.99 -16.19
CA ALA A 658 -12.43 -16.95 -17.38
C ALA A 658 -12.61 -15.51 -17.89
N GLU A 659 -12.95 -15.37 -19.16
CA GLU A 659 -13.22 -14.05 -19.77
C GLU A 659 -14.33 -13.32 -18.99
N ASN A 660 -14.06 -12.08 -18.57
CA ASN A 660 -14.92 -11.25 -17.71
C ASN A 660 -15.21 -11.82 -16.30
N GLY A 661 -14.61 -12.94 -15.92
CA GLY A 661 -14.86 -13.64 -14.66
C GLY A 661 -14.67 -12.76 -13.42
N MET A 662 -13.54 -12.04 -13.34
CA MET A 662 -13.27 -11.10 -12.24
C MET A 662 -14.32 -9.99 -12.11
N ALA A 663 -14.83 -9.46 -13.23
CA ALA A 663 -15.86 -8.43 -13.20
C ALA A 663 -17.20 -8.99 -12.70
N CYS A 664 -17.53 -10.21 -13.13
CA CYS A 664 -18.76 -10.88 -12.71
C CYS A 664 -18.76 -11.28 -11.23
N LEU A 665 -17.61 -11.65 -10.67
CA LEU A 665 -17.46 -12.02 -9.26
C LEU A 665 -17.67 -10.87 -8.27
N GLN A 666 -17.75 -9.61 -8.76
CA GLN A 666 -18.11 -8.44 -7.95
C GLN A 666 -19.61 -8.37 -7.64
N TYR A 667 -20.44 -9.07 -8.42
CA TYR A 667 -21.88 -9.12 -8.18
C TYR A 667 -22.23 -10.24 -7.21
N GLU A 668 -23.38 -10.09 -6.54
CA GLU A 668 -23.96 -11.18 -5.78
C GLU A 668 -24.39 -12.29 -6.75
N MET A 669 -23.75 -13.46 -6.63
CA MET A 669 -24.06 -14.63 -7.43
C MET A 669 -24.37 -15.78 -6.50
N TRP A 670 -25.47 -16.49 -6.78
CA TRP A 670 -25.94 -17.60 -5.94
C TRP A 670 -26.18 -17.20 -4.47
N GLY A 671 -26.54 -15.94 -4.23
CA GLY A 671 -26.76 -15.40 -2.89
C GLY A 671 -25.48 -15.20 -2.08
N ILE A 672 -24.33 -15.03 -2.76
CA ILE A 672 -23.01 -14.85 -2.13
C ILE A 672 -22.30 -13.68 -2.81
N ARG A 673 -21.77 -12.74 -2.01
CA ARG A 673 -20.78 -11.78 -2.49
C ARG A 673 -19.40 -12.42 -2.35
N TRP A 674 -18.83 -12.88 -3.46
CA TRP A 674 -17.66 -13.76 -3.40
C TRP A 674 -16.40 -13.06 -2.84
N PHE A 675 -16.16 -11.80 -3.19
CA PHE A 675 -15.04 -11.04 -2.65
C PHE A 675 -15.24 -10.62 -1.19
N ASP A 676 -16.46 -10.26 -0.81
CA ASP A 676 -16.73 -9.75 0.53
C ASP A 676 -16.97 -10.90 1.51
N ASP A 677 -17.93 -11.79 1.23
CA ASP A 677 -18.38 -12.81 2.17
C ASP A 677 -17.47 -14.05 2.14
N PHE A 678 -17.19 -14.59 0.95
CA PHE A 678 -16.43 -15.85 0.82
C PHE A 678 -14.94 -15.65 1.14
N MET A 679 -14.27 -14.67 0.53
CA MET A 679 -12.83 -14.47 0.77
C MET A 679 -12.54 -14.14 2.23
N GLU A 680 -13.35 -13.27 2.87
CA GLU A 680 -13.20 -12.96 4.30
C GLU A 680 -13.34 -14.22 5.15
N THR A 681 -14.38 -15.02 4.93
CA THR A 681 -14.63 -16.26 5.67
C THR A 681 -13.51 -17.28 5.45
N TYR A 682 -13.07 -17.46 4.19
CA TYR A 682 -11.99 -18.38 3.82
C TYR A 682 -10.68 -17.99 4.50
N LEU A 683 -10.26 -16.72 4.38
CA LEU A 683 -9.00 -16.22 4.94
C LEU A 683 -9.03 -16.23 6.47
N ARG A 684 -10.15 -15.83 7.09
CA ARG A 684 -10.34 -15.92 8.54
C ARG A 684 -10.24 -17.36 9.03
N ASN A 685 -10.87 -18.31 8.34
CA ASN A 685 -10.79 -19.72 8.72
C ASN A 685 -9.37 -20.29 8.53
N ALA A 686 -8.69 -19.90 7.44
CA ALA A 686 -7.29 -20.26 7.20
C ALA A 686 -6.38 -19.75 8.33
N ALA A 687 -6.56 -18.51 8.78
CA ALA A 687 -5.83 -17.94 9.91
C ALA A 687 -6.17 -18.65 11.23
N ASN A 688 -7.47 -18.90 11.51
CA ASN A 688 -7.94 -19.56 12.73
C ASN A 688 -7.44 -20.99 12.88
N LEU A 689 -7.30 -21.71 11.77
CA LEU A 689 -6.74 -23.06 11.80
C LEU A 689 -5.29 -23.09 12.26
N ARG A 690 -4.62 -21.93 12.32
CA ARG A 690 -3.19 -21.80 12.55
C ARG A 690 -2.50 -22.87 11.74
N ARG A 691 -2.56 -22.80 10.40
CA ARG A 691 -2.02 -23.83 9.47
C ARG A 691 -0.52 -24.18 9.68
N ASN A 692 0.12 -23.48 10.63
CA ASN A 692 1.48 -23.63 11.14
C ASN A 692 1.57 -24.35 12.51
N ASP A 693 0.46 -24.72 13.13
CA ASP A 693 0.44 -25.27 14.48
C ASP A 693 0.31 -26.79 14.43
N LEU A 694 1.44 -27.46 14.62
CA LEU A 694 1.57 -28.92 14.73
C LEU A 694 0.55 -29.55 15.69
N SER A 695 0.13 -28.81 16.73
CA SER A 695 -0.77 -29.34 17.77
C SER A 695 -2.18 -29.67 17.26
N MET A 696 -2.56 -29.15 16.09
CA MET A 696 -3.89 -29.37 15.50
C MET A 696 -3.94 -30.58 14.55
N LEU A 697 -2.79 -31.19 14.22
CA LEU A 697 -2.73 -32.34 13.32
C LEU A 697 -2.88 -33.68 14.07
N PRO A 698 -3.55 -34.70 13.47
CA PRO A 698 -3.67 -36.02 14.07
C PRO A 698 -2.29 -36.66 14.30
N HIS A 699 -2.01 -37.06 15.55
CA HIS A 699 -0.96 -38.03 15.92
C HIS A 699 0.40 -37.83 15.24
N LEU A 700 0.98 -36.63 15.35
CA LEU A 700 2.41 -36.49 15.08
C LEU A 700 3.19 -37.12 16.23
N SER A 701 4.27 -37.85 15.93
CA SER A 701 5.13 -38.39 16.98
C SER A 701 5.75 -37.25 17.76
N ASP A 702 5.59 -37.23 19.08
CA ASP A 702 6.26 -36.25 19.98
C ASP A 702 7.79 -36.34 19.93
N LEU A 703 8.32 -37.40 19.29
CA LEU A 703 9.73 -37.62 19.12
C LEU A 703 10.32 -36.55 18.20
N GLN A 704 11.24 -35.76 18.76
CA GLN A 704 11.97 -34.74 18.04
C GLN A 704 12.92 -35.38 17.02
N VAL A 705 12.54 -35.32 15.74
CA VAL A 705 13.43 -35.69 14.63
C VAL A 705 14.34 -34.49 14.32
N PRO A 706 15.68 -34.64 14.42
CA PRO A 706 16.59 -33.56 14.06
C PRO A 706 16.36 -33.09 12.61
N PRO A 707 16.38 -31.77 12.33
CA PRO A 707 16.14 -31.25 10.98
C PRO A 707 17.06 -31.83 9.91
N ASN A 708 18.28 -32.22 10.29
CA ASN A 708 19.31 -32.81 9.43
C ASN A 708 19.41 -34.34 9.52
N TYR A 709 18.40 -35.01 10.09
CA TYR A 709 18.39 -36.47 10.23
C TYR A 709 18.46 -37.16 8.86
N ARG A 710 19.32 -38.17 8.72
CA ARG A 710 19.51 -38.95 7.48
C ARG A 710 19.29 -40.43 7.76
N ASP A 711 18.42 -41.05 6.98
CA ASP A 711 18.32 -42.50 6.91
C ASP A 711 19.04 -43.00 5.64
N PRO A 712 20.24 -43.56 5.76
CA PRO A 712 21.01 -44.01 4.60
C PRO A 712 20.35 -45.19 3.87
N SER A 713 19.34 -45.83 4.45
CA SER A 713 18.60 -46.91 3.78
C SER A 713 17.55 -46.41 2.79
N LEU A 714 17.13 -45.14 2.88
CA LEU A 714 16.13 -44.56 1.98
C LEU A 714 16.78 -43.97 0.72
N ARG A 715 16.31 -44.41 -0.45
CA ARG A 715 16.69 -43.85 -1.75
C ARG A 715 15.67 -42.78 -2.14
N ILE A 716 16.03 -41.51 -1.97
CA ILE A 716 15.14 -40.38 -2.26
C ILE A 716 15.60 -39.66 -3.52
N ALA A 717 14.66 -39.34 -4.40
CA ALA A 717 14.87 -38.46 -5.54
C ALA A 717 14.16 -37.11 -5.35
N VAL A 718 14.77 -36.06 -5.88
CA VAL A 718 14.12 -34.77 -6.16
C VAL A 718 13.83 -34.71 -7.65
N PHE A 719 12.56 -34.61 -8.01
CA PHE A 719 12.10 -34.48 -9.39
C PHE A 719 11.71 -33.03 -9.68
N SER A 720 12.09 -32.52 -10.86
CA SER A 720 11.67 -31.20 -11.31
C SER A 720 11.53 -31.16 -12.83
N LEU A 721 10.43 -30.58 -13.31
CA LEU A 721 10.17 -30.34 -14.73
C LEU A 721 10.21 -28.84 -15.03
N CYS A 722 11.08 -28.46 -15.96
CA CYS A 722 11.22 -27.09 -16.44
C CYS A 722 11.11 -27.04 -17.98
N ASP A 723 9.91 -27.25 -18.51
CA ASP A 723 9.62 -27.21 -19.95
C ASP A 723 9.35 -25.78 -20.44
N TYR A 724 10.32 -24.88 -20.24
CA TYR A 724 10.28 -23.54 -20.85
C TYR A 724 11.05 -23.54 -22.16
N ALA A 725 10.36 -23.21 -23.25
CA ALA A 725 10.99 -23.00 -24.55
C ALA A 725 12.14 -21.97 -24.45
N PRO A 726 13.20 -22.07 -25.28
CA PRO A 726 14.30 -21.10 -25.27
C PRO A 726 13.86 -19.64 -25.42
N GLU A 727 12.76 -19.43 -26.14
CA GLU A 727 12.17 -18.11 -26.40
C GLU A 727 11.37 -17.57 -25.20
N SER A 728 11.08 -18.41 -24.21
CA SER A 728 10.32 -18.01 -23.03
C SER A 728 11.11 -16.99 -22.21
N PRO A 729 10.49 -15.90 -21.74
CA PRO A 729 11.15 -14.97 -20.81
C PRO A 729 11.54 -15.63 -19.48
N MET A 730 11.04 -16.83 -19.21
CA MET A 730 11.36 -17.65 -18.04
C MET A 730 12.48 -18.67 -18.29
N HIS A 731 13.04 -18.78 -19.50
CA HIS A 731 14.04 -19.80 -19.82
C HIS A 731 15.31 -19.71 -18.93
N TRP A 732 15.67 -18.52 -18.48
CA TRP A 732 16.81 -18.34 -17.57
C TRP A 732 16.62 -19.04 -16.21
N LEU A 733 15.38 -19.32 -15.79
CA LEU A 733 15.06 -20.02 -14.54
C LEU A 733 15.66 -21.43 -14.53
N LEU A 734 15.77 -22.09 -15.69
CA LEU A 734 16.30 -23.44 -15.80
C LEU A 734 17.67 -23.56 -15.15
N GLY A 735 18.57 -22.62 -15.42
CA GLY A 735 19.92 -22.65 -14.88
C GLY A 735 19.95 -22.49 -13.36
N ARG A 736 19.22 -21.50 -12.83
CA ARG A 736 19.23 -21.18 -11.39
C ARG A 736 18.52 -22.22 -10.55
N SER A 737 17.34 -22.63 -10.99
CA SER A 737 16.52 -23.63 -10.31
C SER A 737 17.21 -24.99 -10.28
N ARG A 738 17.91 -25.37 -11.36
CA ARG A 738 18.73 -26.58 -11.41
C ARG A 738 19.93 -26.49 -10.47
N GLN A 739 20.70 -25.40 -10.50
CA GLN A 739 21.87 -25.20 -9.63
C GLN A 739 21.51 -25.34 -8.14
N ASN A 740 20.39 -24.76 -7.72
CA ASN A 740 19.89 -24.87 -6.36
C ASN A 740 19.63 -26.33 -5.95
N ARG A 741 18.95 -27.11 -6.81
CA ARG A 741 18.65 -28.52 -6.55
C ARG A 741 19.87 -29.41 -6.62
N GLU A 742 20.77 -29.18 -7.56
CA GLU A 742 22.04 -29.92 -7.66
C GLU A 742 22.86 -29.74 -6.38
N ALA A 743 22.95 -28.51 -5.85
CA ALA A 743 23.62 -28.24 -4.59
C ALA A 743 22.95 -28.97 -3.41
N TYR A 744 21.62 -28.89 -3.30
CA TYR A 744 20.87 -29.57 -2.24
C TYR A 744 21.00 -31.10 -2.32
N CYS A 745 20.79 -31.68 -3.50
CA CYS A 745 20.85 -33.13 -3.70
C CYS A 745 22.25 -33.68 -3.46
N SER A 746 23.29 -32.99 -3.96
CA SER A 746 24.69 -33.39 -3.75
C SER A 746 25.07 -33.38 -2.27
N ARG A 747 24.57 -32.40 -1.51
CA ARG A 747 24.84 -32.28 -0.07
C ARG A 747 24.28 -33.45 0.73
N HIS A 748 23.09 -33.92 0.36
CA HIS A 748 22.35 -34.90 1.15
C HIS A 748 22.39 -36.32 0.56
N GLY A 749 23.00 -36.51 -0.61
CA GLY A 749 23.08 -37.81 -1.28
C GLY A 749 21.78 -38.23 -1.96
N TYR A 750 20.95 -37.28 -2.40
CA TYR A 750 19.72 -37.55 -3.14
C TYR A 750 19.98 -37.71 -4.64
N GLY A 751 19.12 -38.46 -5.32
CA GLY A 751 19.04 -38.42 -6.78
C GLY A 751 18.38 -37.13 -7.25
N LEU A 752 18.93 -36.48 -8.28
CA LEU A 752 18.26 -35.37 -8.96
C LEU A 752 17.77 -35.84 -10.33
N GLU A 753 16.46 -35.88 -10.49
CA GLU A 753 15.79 -36.23 -11.75
C GLU A 753 15.24 -34.95 -12.38
N TRP A 754 16.11 -34.25 -13.10
CA TRP A 754 15.78 -33.00 -13.78
C TRP A 754 15.45 -33.24 -15.25
N THR A 755 14.31 -32.73 -15.71
CA THR A 755 13.97 -32.74 -17.13
C THR A 755 13.53 -31.37 -17.63
N SER A 756 14.01 -31.01 -18.82
CA SER A 756 13.54 -29.85 -19.58
C SER A 756 12.54 -30.24 -20.66
N GLN A 757 12.15 -31.51 -20.73
CA GLN A 757 11.16 -32.03 -21.67
C GLN A 757 10.11 -32.83 -20.92
N ARG A 758 8.86 -32.70 -21.36
CA ARG A 758 7.76 -33.45 -20.77
C ARG A 758 7.95 -34.97 -20.93
N PRO A 759 7.62 -35.76 -19.89
CA PRO A 759 7.50 -37.21 -20.01
C PRO A 759 6.61 -37.60 -21.18
N ALA A 760 6.94 -38.71 -21.85
CA ALA A 760 6.24 -39.13 -23.06
C ALA A 760 4.74 -39.35 -22.83
N SER A 761 4.39 -39.88 -21.65
CA SER A 761 3.01 -40.09 -21.18
C SER A 761 2.20 -38.80 -21.04
N SER A 762 2.85 -37.66 -20.84
CA SER A 762 2.18 -36.34 -20.73
C SER A 762 2.20 -35.54 -22.04
N LYS A 763 2.71 -36.10 -23.13
CA LYS A 763 2.68 -35.44 -24.45
C LYS A 763 1.23 -35.22 -24.89
N GLY A 764 0.95 -34.02 -25.37
CA GLY A 764 -0.41 -33.59 -25.74
C GLY A 764 -1.19 -32.97 -24.58
N ARG A 765 -0.76 -33.15 -23.33
CA ARG A 765 -1.34 -32.46 -22.17
C ARG A 765 -0.59 -31.17 -21.84
N HIS A 766 -1.18 -30.32 -21.02
CA HIS A 766 -0.49 -29.15 -20.50
C HIS A 766 0.79 -29.51 -19.75
N PRO A 767 1.86 -28.69 -19.79
CA PRO A 767 3.13 -29.04 -19.16
C PRO A 767 3.10 -29.33 -17.67
N VAL A 768 2.18 -28.74 -16.91
CA VAL A 768 2.00 -29.03 -15.48
C VAL A 768 1.74 -30.51 -15.19
N TRP A 769 1.06 -31.23 -16.09
CA TRP A 769 0.82 -32.68 -15.94
C TRP A 769 2.09 -33.52 -15.98
N GLY A 770 3.18 -32.98 -16.54
CA GLY A 770 4.48 -33.63 -16.49
C GLY A 770 5.03 -33.76 -15.07
N GLN A 771 4.55 -32.95 -14.12
CA GLN A 771 4.89 -33.10 -12.69
C GLN A 771 4.20 -34.27 -12.00
N ILE A 772 3.10 -34.78 -12.55
CA ILE A 772 2.47 -36.02 -12.08
C ILE A 772 3.07 -37.21 -12.82
N ALA A 773 3.20 -37.10 -14.14
CA ALA A 773 3.71 -38.16 -15.00
C ALA A 773 5.17 -38.55 -14.68
N GLY A 774 6.04 -37.57 -14.47
CA GLY A 774 7.47 -37.81 -14.22
C GLY A 774 7.70 -38.65 -12.96
N PRO A 775 7.20 -38.23 -11.78
CA PRO A 775 7.26 -39.04 -10.57
C PRO A 775 6.60 -40.40 -10.74
N LEU A 776 5.45 -40.50 -11.43
CA LEU A 776 4.80 -41.80 -11.68
C LEU A 776 5.70 -42.78 -12.46
N GLU A 777 6.39 -42.31 -13.50
CA GLU A 777 7.39 -43.09 -14.25
C GLU A 777 8.59 -43.47 -13.36
N LEU A 778 9.14 -42.53 -12.60
CA LEU A 778 10.28 -42.78 -11.68
C LEU A 778 9.97 -43.81 -10.58
N LEU A 779 8.75 -43.78 -10.03
CA LEU A 779 8.30 -44.80 -9.08
C LEU A 779 8.15 -46.16 -9.78
N GLY A 780 7.69 -46.17 -11.04
CA GLY A 780 7.61 -47.36 -11.88
C GLY A 780 8.94 -48.09 -12.05
N ASP A 781 10.04 -47.35 -12.17
CA ASP A 781 11.41 -47.88 -12.33
C ASP A 781 11.94 -48.61 -11.09
N GLY A 782 11.39 -48.37 -9.89
CA GLY A 782 11.87 -48.99 -8.64
C GLY A 782 13.21 -48.46 -8.12
N ARG A 783 13.78 -47.43 -8.75
CA ARG A 783 15.09 -46.84 -8.40
C ARG A 783 15.07 -46.07 -7.07
N TYR A 784 13.93 -45.48 -6.73
CA TYR A 784 13.75 -44.65 -5.55
C TYR A 784 12.61 -45.19 -4.69
N ASP A 785 12.73 -45.00 -3.38
CA ASP A 785 11.71 -45.35 -2.39
C ASP A 785 10.75 -44.16 -2.16
N TRP A 786 11.24 -42.94 -2.36
CA TRP A 786 10.48 -41.71 -2.27
C TRP A 786 10.90 -40.71 -3.36
N VAL A 787 9.93 -39.93 -3.84
CA VAL A 787 10.17 -38.85 -4.80
C VAL A 787 9.56 -37.56 -4.24
N LEU A 788 10.40 -36.54 -4.04
CA LEU A 788 9.99 -35.16 -3.81
C LEU A 788 9.81 -34.48 -5.17
N SER A 789 8.57 -34.24 -5.59
CA SER A 789 8.28 -33.43 -6.77
C SER A 789 8.33 -31.96 -6.41
N MET A 790 9.00 -31.14 -7.23
CA MET A 790 9.09 -29.70 -7.05
C MET A 790 8.87 -28.93 -8.35
N ASP A 791 8.08 -27.86 -8.24
CA ASP A 791 7.87 -26.84 -9.26
C ASP A 791 9.17 -26.18 -9.70
N CYS A 792 9.30 -25.81 -10.97
CA CYS A 792 10.51 -25.16 -11.48
C CYS A 792 10.85 -23.83 -10.77
N ASP A 793 9.83 -23.11 -10.29
CA ASP A 793 9.95 -21.83 -9.57
C ASP A 793 9.99 -21.98 -8.04
N SER A 794 10.15 -23.21 -7.55
CA SER A 794 10.43 -23.51 -6.15
C SER A 794 11.93 -23.67 -5.90
N LEU A 795 12.44 -23.20 -4.78
CA LEU A 795 13.86 -23.27 -4.40
C LEU A 795 14.00 -23.75 -2.96
N PHE A 796 15.03 -24.57 -2.70
CA PHE A 796 15.48 -24.85 -1.34
C PHE A 796 16.14 -23.60 -0.76
N THR A 797 15.64 -23.13 0.38
CA THR A 797 16.18 -21.97 1.12
C THR A 797 16.86 -22.38 2.41
N ASP A 798 16.42 -23.48 3.03
CA ASP A 798 17.15 -24.13 4.11
C ASP A 798 17.83 -25.42 3.61
N MET A 799 19.13 -25.30 3.35
CA MET A 799 19.96 -26.43 2.90
C MET A 799 20.31 -27.42 4.03
N THR A 800 19.94 -27.14 5.27
CA THR A 800 20.23 -27.99 6.44
C THR A 800 19.13 -29.01 6.70
N VAL A 801 17.88 -28.69 6.33
CA VAL A 801 16.74 -29.60 6.46
C VAL A 801 16.82 -30.70 5.39
N THR A 802 16.65 -31.94 5.82
CA THR A 802 16.63 -33.14 4.97
C THR A 802 15.20 -33.58 4.65
N VAL A 803 14.94 -34.14 3.47
CA VAL A 803 13.68 -34.82 3.14
C VAL A 803 13.42 -35.98 4.12
N ASP A 804 14.46 -36.71 4.53
CA ASP A 804 14.38 -37.78 5.52
C ASP A 804 13.78 -37.32 6.85
N SER A 805 14.23 -36.19 7.38
CA SER A 805 13.68 -35.65 8.63
C SER A 805 12.20 -35.31 8.50
N LEU A 806 11.75 -34.82 7.34
CA LEU A 806 10.32 -34.61 7.08
C LEU A 806 9.55 -35.92 7.01
N LEU A 807 10.06 -36.93 6.31
CA LEU A 807 9.46 -38.26 6.26
C LEU A 807 9.34 -38.87 7.66
N TYR A 808 10.40 -38.82 8.45
CA TYR A 808 10.37 -39.35 9.81
C TYR A 808 9.52 -38.51 10.75
N ARG A 809 9.32 -37.22 10.49
CA ARG A 809 8.46 -36.39 11.33
C ARG A 809 6.97 -36.55 11.01
N PHE A 810 6.62 -36.70 9.74
CA PHE A 810 5.22 -36.64 9.28
C PHE A 810 4.67 -37.95 8.74
N ALA A 811 5.55 -38.85 8.30
CA ALA A 811 5.18 -40.16 7.76
C ALA A 811 5.57 -41.33 8.67
N SER A 812 6.06 -41.08 9.89
CA SER A 812 6.44 -42.16 10.80
C SER A 812 5.45 -42.34 11.95
N ARG A 813 5.56 -43.48 12.61
CA ARG A 813 4.88 -43.79 13.86
C ARG A 813 5.89 -44.33 14.87
N ALA A 814 5.65 -44.07 16.15
CA ALA A 814 6.42 -44.70 17.21
C ALA A 814 6.01 -46.18 17.32
N THR A 815 7.00 -47.07 17.23
CA THR A 815 6.80 -48.49 17.57
C THR A 815 6.58 -48.64 19.09
N PRO A 816 6.05 -49.78 19.58
CA PRO A 816 5.91 -50.06 21.01
C PRO A 816 7.22 -49.93 21.83
N TRP A 817 8.36 -49.95 21.14
CA TRP A 817 9.71 -49.85 21.72
C TRP A 817 10.30 -48.43 21.65
N GLY A 818 9.53 -47.43 21.21
CA GLY A 818 9.99 -46.05 21.08
C GLY A 818 10.88 -45.77 19.86
N LYS A 819 11.07 -46.73 18.97
CA LYS A 819 11.77 -46.53 17.69
C LYS A 819 10.81 -45.93 16.66
N LEU A 820 11.24 -44.90 15.93
CA LEU A 820 10.50 -44.36 14.79
C LEU A 820 10.64 -45.26 13.58
N GLU A 821 9.52 -45.59 12.95
CA GLU A 821 9.47 -46.30 11.67
C GLU A 821 8.45 -45.64 10.76
N ILE A 822 8.76 -45.55 9.46
CA ILE A 822 7.83 -45.03 8.45
C ILE A 822 6.55 -45.86 8.49
N ASP A 823 5.42 -45.17 8.71
CA ASP A 823 4.10 -45.77 8.74
C ASP A 823 3.80 -46.38 7.35
N PRO A 824 3.54 -47.69 7.26
CA PRO A 824 3.21 -48.34 6.00
C PRO A 824 1.96 -47.78 5.33
N LEU A 825 1.09 -47.07 6.08
CA LEU A 825 -0.12 -46.44 5.57
C LEU A 825 0.10 -45.06 4.97
N VAL A 826 1.27 -44.45 5.14
CA VAL A 826 1.58 -43.13 4.57
C VAL A 826 2.30 -43.28 3.24
N HIS A 827 1.68 -42.71 2.20
CA HIS A 827 2.15 -42.81 0.82
C HIS A 827 2.31 -41.43 0.15
N PHE A 828 1.81 -40.37 0.76
CA PHE A 828 1.82 -39.02 0.21
C PHE A 828 1.95 -37.95 1.30
N LEU A 829 2.86 -36.99 1.12
CA LEU A 829 3.00 -35.80 1.97
C LEU A 829 2.80 -34.55 1.11
N ILE A 830 2.03 -33.59 1.62
CA ILE A 830 1.81 -32.31 0.96
C ILE A 830 1.60 -31.21 2.01
N SER A 831 1.92 -29.98 1.68
CA SER A 831 1.59 -28.82 2.53
C SER A 831 0.34 -28.09 2.06
N GLU A 832 -0.37 -27.50 3.00
CA GLU A 832 -1.30 -26.40 2.71
C GLU A 832 -0.54 -25.07 2.75
N ASP A 833 -0.97 -24.09 1.96
CA ASP A 833 -0.58 -22.69 2.05
C ASP A 833 -1.82 -21.80 2.28
N GLY A 834 -1.66 -20.48 2.25
CA GLY A 834 -2.79 -19.55 2.34
C GLY A 834 -3.83 -19.71 1.21
N ARG A 835 -3.45 -20.36 0.10
CA ARG A 835 -4.27 -20.61 -1.08
C ARG A 835 -4.88 -22.03 -1.12
N GLY A 836 -4.56 -22.90 -0.17
CA GLY A 836 -5.08 -24.26 -0.10
C GLY A 836 -3.95 -25.26 -0.26
N LEU A 837 -4.12 -26.34 -0.99
CA LEU A 837 -3.03 -27.31 -1.19
C LEU A 837 -1.95 -26.77 -2.14
N ALA A 838 -0.70 -26.85 -1.70
CA ALA A 838 0.47 -26.48 -2.51
C ALA A 838 0.79 -27.58 -3.54
N GLY A 839 0.12 -27.54 -4.69
CA GLY A 839 0.29 -28.55 -5.76
C GLY A 839 1.69 -28.61 -6.37
N GLY A 840 2.50 -27.57 -6.16
CA GLY A 840 3.85 -27.47 -6.70
C GLY A 840 4.91 -28.31 -6.01
N ASN A 841 4.69 -28.69 -4.74
CA ASN A 841 5.69 -29.41 -3.97
C ASN A 841 5.06 -30.45 -3.06
N TRP A 842 5.44 -31.72 -3.25
CA TRP A 842 4.89 -32.84 -2.50
C TRP A 842 5.82 -34.04 -2.57
N ILE A 843 5.67 -34.97 -1.63
CA ILE A 843 6.50 -36.18 -1.53
C ILE A 843 5.61 -37.41 -1.68
N VAL A 844 6.01 -38.35 -2.54
CA VAL A 844 5.27 -39.60 -2.78
C VAL A 844 6.14 -40.82 -2.55
N ARG A 845 5.56 -41.86 -1.98
CA ARG A 845 6.22 -43.16 -1.73
C ARG A 845 6.12 -44.07 -2.94
N ASN A 846 7.20 -44.78 -3.24
CA ASN A 846 7.17 -45.90 -4.16
C ASN A 846 6.48 -47.11 -3.52
N SER A 847 5.17 -47.11 -3.66
CA SER A 847 4.25 -48.12 -3.15
C SER A 847 3.18 -48.37 -4.20
N ARG A 848 2.40 -49.44 -4.04
CA ARG A 848 1.28 -49.70 -4.94
C ARG A 848 0.24 -48.57 -4.81
N GLU A 849 -0.01 -48.14 -3.58
CA GLU A 849 -1.00 -47.14 -3.20
C GLU A 849 -0.57 -45.75 -3.68
N GLY A 850 0.70 -45.36 -3.50
CA GLY A 850 1.23 -44.08 -3.99
C GLY A 850 1.19 -43.95 -5.52
N ARG A 851 1.54 -45.03 -6.24
CA ARG A 851 1.45 -45.06 -7.72
C ARG A 851 0.00 -45.04 -8.21
N ALA A 852 -0.88 -45.81 -7.56
CA ALA A 852 -2.31 -45.81 -7.87
C ALA A 852 -2.90 -44.41 -7.65
N PHE A 853 -2.55 -43.75 -6.56
CA PHE A 853 -3.00 -42.41 -6.25
C PHE A 853 -2.55 -41.37 -7.29
N LEU A 854 -1.28 -41.39 -7.71
CA LEU A 854 -0.82 -40.49 -8.79
C LEU A 854 -1.49 -40.82 -10.14
N SER A 855 -1.78 -42.08 -10.41
CA SER A 855 -2.51 -42.50 -11.61
C SER A 855 -3.96 -42.01 -11.61
N GLU A 856 -4.62 -42.01 -10.45
CA GLU A 856 -5.95 -41.40 -10.27
C GLU A 856 -5.92 -39.90 -10.54
N ILE A 857 -4.94 -39.18 -9.97
CA ILE A 857 -4.75 -37.74 -10.22
C ILE A 857 -4.49 -37.47 -11.69
N PHE A 858 -3.62 -38.25 -12.33
CA PHE A 858 -3.30 -38.12 -13.75
C PHE A 858 -4.55 -38.35 -14.61
N GLY A 859 -5.36 -39.34 -14.28
CA GLY A 859 -6.58 -39.66 -15.02
C GLY A 859 -6.33 -40.15 -16.46
N SER A 860 -7.43 -40.38 -17.19
CA SER A 860 -7.39 -40.86 -18.58
C SER A 860 -6.67 -39.90 -19.52
N ASP A 861 -5.98 -40.45 -20.53
CA ASP A 861 -5.37 -39.70 -21.64
C ASP A 861 -6.41 -39.10 -22.58
N ASP A 862 -7.63 -39.65 -22.57
CA ASP A 862 -8.76 -39.08 -23.32
C ASP A 862 -9.25 -37.80 -22.63
N GLU A 863 -8.92 -36.65 -23.22
CA GLU A 863 -9.31 -35.32 -22.74
C GLU A 863 -10.83 -35.19 -22.55
N SER A 864 -11.63 -35.90 -23.34
CA SER A 864 -13.10 -35.88 -23.20
C SER A 864 -13.59 -36.60 -21.94
N GLN A 865 -12.79 -37.53 -21.41
CA GLN A 865 -13.08 -38.29 -20.20
C GLN A 865 -12.38 -37.72 -18.96
N ASN A 866 -11.37 -36.87 -19.13
CA ASN A 866 -10.62 -36.28 -18.04
C ASN A 866 -11.14 -34.87 -17.71
N PRO A 867 -12.04 -34.72 -16.72
CA PRO A 867 -12.68 -33.44 -16.46
C PRO A 867 -11.68 -32.37 -16.01
N TYR A 868 -10.56 -32.76 -15.42
CA TYR A 868 -9.54 -31.86 -14.88
C TYR A 868 -8.78 -31.11 -15.97
N MET A 869 -8.78 -31.62 -17.21
CA MET A 869 -8.21 -30.91 -18.36
C MET A 869 -8.95 -29.60 -18.69
N ARG A 870 -10.21 -29.48 -18.26
CA ARG A 870 -11.07 -28.31 -18.50
C ARG A 870 -10.95 -27.22 -17.43
N HIS A 871 -10.26 -27.49 -16.33
CA HIS A 871 -10.02 -26.52 -15.25
C HIS A 871 -8.66 -25.86 -15.45
N ASP A 872 -8.56 -24.55 -15.26
CA ASP A 872 -7.34 -23.77 -15.45
C ASP A 872 -6.19 -24.15 -14.49
N LEU A 873 -6.50 -24.60 -13.26
CA LEU A 873 -5.53 -25.09 -12.28
C LEU A 873 -5.14 -26.57 -12.49
N ARG A 874 -5.77 -27.26 -13.45
CA ARG A 874 -5.40 -28.58 -13.98
C ARG A 874 -5.01 -29.61 -12.91
N ASP A 875 -3.72 -29.88 -12.76
CA ASP A 875 -3.14 -30.87 -11.86
C ASP A 875 -3.34 -30.50 -10.38
N GLN A 876 -3.19 -29.22 -10.01
CA GLN A 876 -3.45 -28.78 -8.63
C GLN A 876 -4.92 -29.00 -8.25
N PHE A 877 -5.86 -28.73 -9.17
CA PHE A 877 -7.27 -29.02 -8.94
C PHE A 877 -7.53 -30.53 -8.85
N SER A 878 -6.95 -31.33 -9.74
CA SER A 878 -7.08 -32.79 -9.68
C SER A 878 -6.53 -33.35 -8.35
N LEU A 879 -5.39 -32.85 -7.91
CA LEU A 879 -4.76 -33.24 -6.65
C LEU A 879 -5.64 -32.88 -5.45
N LEU A 880 -6.14 -31.64 -5.39
CA LEU A 880 -7.10 -31.21 -4.36
C LEU A 880 -8.36 -32.08 -4.37
N TRP A 881 -8.91 -32.35 -5.54
CA TRP A 881 -10.10 -33.17 -5.71
C TRP A 881 -9.89 -34.58 -5.13
N HIS A 882 -8.83 -35.27 -5.54
CA HIS A 882 -8.59 -36.65 -5.10
C HIS A 882 -8.15 -36.76 -3.64
N LEU A 883 -7.60 -35.70 -3.04
CA LEU A 883 -7.23 -35.68 -1.62
C LEU A 883 -8.41 -35.39 -0.69
N VAL A 884 -9.19 -34.36 -1.03
CA VAL A 884 -10.17 -33.77 -0.10
C VAL A 884 -11.57 -34.29 -0.35
N ARG A 885 -11.97 -34.48 -1.63
CA ARG A 885 -13.34 -34.90 -1.99
C ARG A 885 -13.80 -36.15 -1.23
N PRO A 886 -13.00 -37.23 -1.08
CA PRO A 886 -13.46 -38.43 -0.41
C PRO A 886 -13.84 -38.24 1.06
N GLY A 887 -13.17 -37.33 1.76
CA GLY A 887 -13.43 -37.09 3.18
C GLY A 887 -14.58 -36.12 3.44
N VAL A 888 -14.73 -35.09 2.59
CA VAL A 888 -15.83 -34.11 2.74
C VAL A 888 -17.19 -34.68 2.33
N SER A 889 -17.20 -35.76 1.53
CA SER A 889 -18.43 -36.45 1.14
C SER A 889 -19.00 -37.37 2.21
N VAL A 890 -18.31 -37.60 3.34
CA VAL A 890 -18.81 -38.47 4.42
C VAL A 890 -19.61 -37.62 5.42
N PRO A 891 -20.93 -37.88 5.60
CA PRO A 891 -21.71 -37.24 6.65
C PRO A 891 -21.07 -37.44 8.02
N MET A 892 -21.02 -36.40 8.85
CA MET A 892 -20.54 -36.55 10.23
C MET A 892 -21.53 -37.37 11.06
N PRO A 893 -21.04 -38.31 11.90
CA PRO A 893 -21.88 -38.98 12.88
C PRO A 893 -22.53 -37.95 13.82
N ARG A 894 -23.86 -38.03 14.00
CA ARG A 894 -24.64 -37.09 14.84
C ARG A 894 -24.19 -37.05 16.29
N GLU A 895 -23.57 -38.11 16.79
CA GLU A 895 -23.24 -38.29 18.22
C GLU A 895 -21.89 -37.65 18.63
N GLU A 896 -21.00 -37.33 17.68
CA GLU A 896 -19.67 -36.79 17.99
C GLU A 896 -19.63 -35.25 18.12
N ALA A 897 -20.72 -34.56 17.81
CA ALA A 897 -20.77 -33.09 17.73
C ALA A 897 -20.75 -32.33 19.07
N VAL A 898 -20.78 -33.04 20.21
CA VAL A 898 -21.00 -32.40 21.53
C VAL A 898 -19.71 -32.22 22.35
N SER A 899 -18.56 -32.77 21.92
CA SER A 899 -17.29 -32.62 22.66
C SER A 899 -16.15 -32.01 21.81
N MET A 900 -15.98 -30.69 21.89
CA MET A 900 -14.75 -29.97 21.47
C MET A 900 -13.72 -29.97 22.63
N PRO A 901 -12.38 -29.86 22.45
CA PRO A 901 -11.52 -29.93 21.27
C PRO A 901 -10.40 -30.96 21.51
N GLN A 902 -10.68 -32.26 21.41
CA GLN A 902 -9.58 -33.22 21.33
C GLN A 902 -9.00 -33.18 19.92
N ALA A 903 -7.67 -33.20 19.80
CA ALA A 903 -7.01 -33.32 18.51
C ALA A 903 -7.67 -34.48 17.72
N PRO A 904 -7.97 -34.30 16.43
CA PRO A 904 -8.64 -35.31 15.63
C PRO A 904 -7.88 -36.63 15.71
N LYS A 905 -8.59 -37.73 15.97
CA LYS A 905 -7.99 -39.06 16.16
C LYS A 905 -7.46 -39.68 14.87
N SER A 906 -7.87 -39.17 13.71
CA SER A 906 -7.47 -39.70 12.41
C SER A 906 -7.48 -38.63 11.32
N TRP A 907 -6.79 -38.90 10.22
CA TRP A 907 -6.77 -38.02 9.04
C TRP A 907 -8.11 -38.04 8.30
N SER A 908 -8.81 -39.18 8.29
CA SER A 908 -10.20 -39.28 7.82
C SER A 908 -11.18 -38.41 8.61
N ALA A 909 -10.97 -38.25 9.92
CA ALA A 909 -11.84 -37.40 10.75
C ALA A 909 -11.83 -35.93 10.28
N ILE A 910 -10.67 -35.44 9.83
CA ILE A 910 -10.52 -34.10 9.25
C ILE A 910 -10.77 -34.02 7.74
N GLY A 911 -11.20 -35.13 7.11
CA GLY A 911 -11.60 -35.15 5.71
C GLY A 911 -10.46 -35.36 4.71
N TYR A 912 -9.32 -35.88 5.14
CA TYR A 912 -8.22 -36.31 4.28
C TYR A 912 -8.20 -37.83 4.09
N ARG A 913 -7.65 -38.31 2.96
CA ARG A 913 -7.38 -39.74 2.78
C ARG A 913 -6.32 -40.21 3.77
N GLU A 914 -6.50 -41.40 4.35
CA GLU A 914 -5.54 -42.01 5.28
C GLU A 914 -4.14 -42.24 4.67
N LEU A 915 -4.02 -42.25 3.34
CA LEU A 915 -2.73 -42.38 2.64
C LEU A 915 -1.89 -41.08 2.66
N ALA A 916 -2.52 -39.94 2.95
CA ALA A 916 -1.91 -38.62 2.86
C ALA A 916 -1.71 -38.01 4.25
N ARG A 917 -0.67 -37.21 4.40
CA ARG A 917 -0.43 -36.38 5.59
C ARG A 917 -0.16 -34.94 5.16
N LEU A 918 -0.66 -34.02 5.96
CA LEU A 918 -0.33 -32.61 5.81
C LEU A 918 0.97 -32.28 6.53
N VAL A 919 1.84 -31.57 5.83
CA VAL A 919 3.01 -30.91 6.40
C VAL A 919 2.62 -29.47 6.71
N PRO A 920 2.72 -29.02 7.98
CA PRO A 920 2.46 -27.64 8.37
C PRO A 920 3.20 -26.59 7.56
N GLN A 921 2.62 -25.41 7.50
CA GLN A 921 3.15 -24.27 6.77
C GLN A 921 4.34 -23.57 7.48
N ASP A 922 4.79 -24.00 8.66
CA ASP A 922 6.04 -23.52 9.28
C ASP A 922 7.26 -24.40 8.98
N LEU A 923 7.05 -25.59 8.41
CA LEU A 923 8.10 -26.61 8.18
C LEU A 923 8.27 -26.95 6.69
N LEU A 924 7.99 -25.94 5.87
CA LEU A 924 7.32 -26.07 4.57
C LEU A 924 7.99 -26.85 3.46
N LEU A 925 7.15 -27.57 2.73
CA LEU A 925 7.40 -28.00 1.36
C LEU A 925 7.14 -26.88 0.31
N GLY A 926 6.54 -25.74 0.67
CA GLY A 926 6.45 -24.57 -0.21
C GLY A 926 5.85 -23.32 0.45
N SER A 927 6.66 -22.28 0.66
CA SER A 927 6.21 -20.98 1.17
C SER A 927 5.96 -19.99 0.03
N TYR A 928 4.90 -19.19 0.15
CA TYR A 928 4.59 -18.14 -0.81
C TYR A 928 4.96 -16.79 -0.19
N PRO A 929 6.01 -16.12 -0.69
CA PRO A 929 6.54 -14.88 -0.10
C PRO A 929 5.47 -13.79 0.09
N TYR A 930 4.49 -13.75 -0.82
CA TYR A 930 3.50 -12.68 -0.89
C TYR A 930 2.40 -12.75 0.18
N VAL A 931 2.08 -13.95 0.66
CA VAL A 931 1.02 -14.13 1.69
C VAL A 931 1.61 -14.04 3.09
N SER A 932 2.87 -14.45 3.27
CA SER A 932 3.53 -14.45 4.58
C SER A 932 4.04 -13.08 5.04
N CYS A 933 4.03 -12.04 4.19
CA CYS A 933 4.72 -10.76 4.47
C CYS A 933 3.81 -9.58 4.80
N SER A 934 2.49 -9.72 4.64
CA SER A 934 1.60 -8.56 4.54
C SER A 934 0.86 -8.19 5.83
N GLN A 935 0.94 -8.98 6.91
CA GLN A 935 0.26 -8.66 8.17
C GLN A 935 1.23 -8.20 9.27
N PRO A 936 1.28 -6.90 9.59
CA PRO A 936 2.08 -6.39 10.70
C PRO A 936 1.33 -6.65 12.01
N GLY A 937 1.77 -7.67 12.76
CA GLY A 937 1.29 -7.94 14.13
C GLY A 937 0.96 -9.40 14.42
N ASP A 938 0.67 -10.20 13.38
CA ASP A 938 0.41 -11.62 13.57
C ASP A 938 1.74 -12.40 13.55
N GLN A 939 2.17 -12.83 14.73
CA GLN A 939 3.33 -13.72 14.91
C GLN A 939 3.18 -15.08 14.21
N ALA A 940 2.01 -15.35 13.63
CA ALA A 940 1.65 -16.61 13.00
C ALA A 940 2.24 -16.78 11.59
N HIS A 941 2.56 -15.70 10.86
CA HIS A 941 3.13 -15.80 9.51
C HIS A 941 4.37 -14.90 9.41
N ARG A 942 5.51 -15.47 9.77
CA ARG A 942 6.79 -14.74 9.89
C ARG A 942 7.46 -14.68 8.54
N CYS A 943 7.48 -13.51 7.91
CA CYS A 943 8.23 -13.34 6.69
C CYS A 943 9.73 -13.31 6.97
N PHE A 944 10.42 -14.36 6.53
CA PHE A 944 11.88 -14.49 6.55
C PHE A 944 12.46 -14.13 7.92
N GLY A 945 12.25 -15.01 8.90
CA GLY A 945 12.76 -14.79 10.24
C GLY A 945 14.26 -14.49 10.22
N GLU A 946 14.68 -13.43 10.91
CA GLU A 946 16.09 -13.06 11.06
C GLU A 946 16.88 -14.11 11.90
N GLY A 947 16.17 -15.07 12.49
CA GLY A 947 16.72 -16.12 13.34
C GLY A 947 17.09 -17.41 12.57
N PRO A 948 18.17 -18.12 12.94
CA PRO A 948 18.55 -19.41 12.35
C PRO A 948 17.51 -20.54 12.51
N LYS A 949 16.53 -20.36 13.40
CA LYS A 949 15.47 -21.35 13.69
C LYS A 949 14.20 -21.15 12.86
N ASP A 950 14.13 -20.09 12.07
CA ASP A 950 12.89 -19.61 11.44
C ASP A 950 13.02 -19.52 9.91
N LYS A 951 13.84 -20.38 9.28
CA LYS A 951 14.02 -20.41 7.82
C LYS A 951 13.03 -21.37 7.19
N ASP A 952 12.34 -20.90 6.14
CA ASP A 952 11.54 -21.76 5.28
C ASP A 952 12.44 -22.81 4.61
N PHE A 953 11.96 -24.05 4.50
CA PHE A 953 12.70 -25.12 3.83
C PHE A 953 12.66 -24.95 2.30
N ILE A 954 11.46 -24.79 1.72
CA ILE A 954 11.26 -24.51 0.30
C ILE A 954 10.42 -23.23 0.13
N VAL A 955 10.87 -22.33 -0.75
CA VAL A 955 10.14 -21.12 -1.16
C VAL A 955 9.70 -21.26 -2.61
N SER A 956 8.42 -21.02 -2.88
CA SER A 956 7.80 -21.06 -4.21
C SER A 956 7.45 -19.66 -4.69
N VAL A 957 7.76 -19.34 -5.95
CA VAL A 957 7.47 -18.03 -6.54
C VAL A 957 6.53 -18.15 -7.75
N PRO A 958 5.25 -18.52 -7.53
CA PRO A 958 4.28 -18.90 -8.57
C PRO A 958 3.90 -17.79 -9.56
N LEU A 959 4.33 -16.55 -9.29
CA LEU A 959 3.98 -15.36 -10.06
C LEU A 959 5.19 -14.73 -10.75
N LEU A 960 6.32 -15.42 -10.86
CA LEU A 960 7.48 -14.89 -11.59
C LEU A 960 7.12 -14.50 -13.03
N GLY A 961 6.23 -15.25 -13.67
CA GLY A 961 5.76 -14.93 -15.03
C GLY A 961 4.93 -13.64 -15.13
N ALA A 962 4.38 -13.15 -14.01
CA ALA A 962 3.69 -11.86 -13.96
C ALA A 962 4.65 -10.69 -13.68
N LEU A 963 5.89 -10.97 -13.26
CA LEU A 963 6.91 -9.95 -13.02
C LEU A 963 7.74 -9.71 -14.29
N PRO A 964 8.30 -8.50 -14.46
CA PRO A 964 9.34 -8.28 -15.46
C PRO A 964 10.50 -9.26 -15.23
N ALA A 965 11.02 -9.86 -16.30
CA ALA A 965 12.05 -10.89 -16.23
C ALA A 965 13.28 -10.47 -15.39
N GLN A 966 13.67 -9.20 -15.45
CA GLN A 966 14.78 -8.65 -14.67
C GLN A 966 14.49 -8.63 -13.17
N LEU A 967 13.26 -8.28 -12.76
CA LEU A 967 12.87 -8.27 -11.35
C LEU A 967 12.74 -9.70 -10.82
N ALA A 968 12.13 -10.58 -11.60
CA ALA A 968 12.07 -12.02 -11.32
C ALA A 968 13.49 -12.58 -11.11
N GLN A 969 14.44 -12.20 -11.97
CA GLN A 969 15.84 -12.58 -11.86
C GLN A 969 16.52 -12.05 -10.60
N VAL A 970 16.36 -10.78 -10.27
CA VAL A 970 16.95 -10.20 -9.05
C VAL A 970 16.41 -10.88 -7.79
N LEU A 971 15.10 -11.13 -7.73
CA LEU A 971 14.48 -11.83 -6.60
C LEU A 971 15.04 -13.25 -6.45
N LEU A 972 15.10 -14.01 -7.54
CA LEU A 972 15.61 -15.38 -7.50
C LEU A 972 17.11 -15.45 -7.27
N ASP A 973 17.91 -14.55 -7.84
CA ASP A 973 19.35 -14.48 -7.56
C ASP A 973 19.56 -14.19 -6.08
N ARG A 974 18.76 -13.30 -5.46
CA ARG A 974 18.81 -13.10 -4.01
C ARG A 974 18.48 -14.36 -3.22
N PHE A 975 17.40 -15.07 -3.56
CA PHE A 975 17.03 -16.32 -2.88
C PHE A 975 18.10 -17.40 -3.04
N LEU A 976 18.66 -17.52 -4.25
CA LEU A 976 19.76 -18.44 -4.53
C LEU A 976 20.99 -18.09 -3.70
N LEU A 977 21.33 -16.80 -3.59
CA LEU A 977 22.46 -16.33 -2.80
C LEU A 977 22.26 -16.57 -1.30
N GLU A 978 21.08 -16.31 -0.76
CA GLU A 978 20.76 -16.58 0.66
C GLU A 978 20.77 -18.09 0.95
N SER A 979 20.22 -18.88 0.04
CA SER A 979 20.23 -20.35 0.08
C SER A 979 21.66 -20.92 0.05
N LEU A 980 22.48 -20.49 -0.91
CA LEU A 980 23.86 -20.93 -1.03
C LEU A 980 24.75 -20.35 0.08
N GLY A 981 24.48 -19.15 0.59
CA GLY A 981 25.19 -18.59 1.74
C GLY A 981 25.10 -19.45 3.00
N SER A 982 23.99 -20.20 3.15
CA SER A 982 23.85 -21.19 4.23
C SER A 982 24.83 -22.37 4.14
N PHE A 983 25.55 -22.56 3.01
CA PHE A 983 26.59 -23.58 2.88
C PHE A 983 27.84 -23.29 3.73
N GLY A 984 28.05 -22.06 4.20
CA GLY A 984 29.27 -21.69 4.93
C GLY A 984 30.56 -21.88 4.14
N GLN A 985 30.50 -21.92 2.80
CA GLN A 985 31.68 -22.01 1.94
C GLN A 985 32.24 -20.60 1.62
N PRO A 986 33.47 -20.27 2.04
CA PRO A 986 34.08 -18.94 1.82
C PRO A 986 34.28 -18.58 0.34
N ALA A 987 34.39 -19.59 -0.54
CA ALA A 987 34.59 -19.38 -1.98
C ALA A 987 33.36 -18.74 -2.65
N TYR A 988 32.16 -19.12 -2.22
CA TYR A 988 30.91 -18.53 -2.71
C TYR A 988 30.73 -17.10 -2.20
N GLU A 989 31.19 -16.79 -0.98
CA GLU A 989 31.20 -15.42 -0.43
C GLU A 989 32.03 -14.43 -1.26
N GLN A 990 33.10 -14.89 -1.92
CA GLN A 990 33.90 -14.06 -2.82
C GLN A 990 33.19 -13.80 -4.15
N GLU A 991 32.54 -14.82 -4.72
CA GLU A 991 31.72 -14.68 -5.94
C GLU A 991 30.48 -13.80 -5.68
N LEU A 992 29.89 -13.90 -4.47
CA LEU A 992 28.85 -13.04 -3.90
C LEU A 992 29.24 -11.55 -3.94
N ARG A 993 30.44 -11.21 -3.48
CA ARG A 993 30.94 -9.83 -3.54
C ARG A 993 31.15 -9.34 -4.98
N GLY A 994 31.48 -10.24 -5.91
CA GLY A 994 31.63 -9.92 -7.34
C GLY A 994 30.30 -9.73 -8.07
N MET A 995 29.28 -10.55 -7.78
CA MET A 995 27.95 -10.45 -8.38
C MET A 995 27.18 -9.23 -7.87
N CYS A 996 27.17 -8.98 -6.55
CA CYS A 996 26.53 -7.77 -5.99
C CYS A 996 27.20 -6.47 -6.48
N ALA A 997 28.48 -6.52 -6.86
CA ALA A 997 29.18 -5.38 -7.46
C ALA A 997 28.86 -5.16 -8.95
N SER A 998 28.33 -6.17 -9.66
CA SER A 998 28.05 -6.11 -11.10
C SER A 998 26.56 -5.98 -11.46
N VAL A 999 25.64 -6.29 -10.53
CA VAL A 999 24.21 -6.08 -10.73
C VAL A 999 23.84 -4.62 -10.42
N ASP A 1000 23.85 -3.78 -11.45
CA ASP A 1000 23.28 -2.42 -11.45
C ASP A 1000 21.73 -2.50 -11.46
N VAL A 1001 21.13 -2.80 -10.31
CA VAL A 1001 19.66 -2.90 -10.11
C VAL A 1001 18.94 -1.64 -10.62
N SER A 1002 19.61 -0.48 -10.59
CA SER A 1002 19.10 0.79 -11.11
C SER A 1002 18.92 0.84 -12.62
N ARG A 1003 19.71 0.10 -13.42
CA ARG A 1003 19.55 0.09 -14.90
C ARG A 1003 18.36 -0.73 -15.37
N CYS A 1004 17.98 -1.78 -14.65
CA CYS A 1004 16.80 -2.60 -15.01
C CYS A 1004 15.47 -1.88 -14.70
N LEU A 1005 15.46 -0.95 -13.75
CA LEU A 1005 14.26 -0.16 -13.40
C LEU A 1005 14.10 1.12 -14.24
N VAL A 1006 15.12 1.53 -15.01
CA VAL A 1006 15.15 2.84 -15.71
C VAL A 1006 15.33 2.70 -17.25
N GLY A 1007 15.41 1.49 -17.80
CA GLY A 1007 15.55 1.25 -19.25
C GLY A 1007 14.23 1.20 -20.03
N GLU A 1008 14.00 2.19 -20.91
CA GLU A 1008 13.06 2.28 -22.06
C GLU A 1008 11.66 1.61 -21.99
N SER A 1009 11.13 1.37 -20.80
CA SER A 1009 9.76 0.86 -20.60
C SER A 1009 9.07 1.51 -19.39
N GLY A 1010 9.31 2.81 -19.20
CA GLY A 1010 8.69 3.65 -18.16
C GLY A 1010 7.16 3.79 -18.23
N SER A 1011 6.47 3.06 -19.11
CA SER A 1011 5.00 3.00 -19.15
C SER A 1011 4.40 1.71 -18.58
N LEU A 1012 5.21 0.69 -18.27
CA LEU A 1012 4.70 -0.58 -17.75
C LEU A 1012 4.81 -0.72 -16.23
N ALA A 1013 5.81 -0.12 -15.58
CA ALA A 1013 5.97 -0.18 -14.11
C ALA A 1013 4.96 0.70 -13.33
N ALA A 1014 4.23 1.58 -14.03
CA ALA A 1014 3.15 2.40 -13.48
C ALA A 1014 1.74 1.84 -13.77
N ARG A 1015 1.65 0.71 -14.48
CA ARG A 1015 0.43 -0.09 -14.66
C ARG A 1015 0.44 -1.25 -13.69
#